data_AF-A0AAW5SAA5-F1
#
_entry.id   AF-A0AAW5SAA5-F1
#
_cell.length_a   1.000
_cell.length_b   1.000
_cell.length_c   1.000
_cell.angle_alpha   90.00
_cell.angle_beta   90.00
_cell.angle_gamma   90.00
#
_symmetry.space_group_name_H-M   'P 1'
#
loop_
_entity.id
_entity.type
_entity.pdbx_description
1 polymer ?
#
loop_
_entity_poly.entity_id
_entity_poly.type
_entity_poly.pdbx_seq_one_letter_code
_entity_poly.pdbx_strand_id
1 'polypeptide(L)'
;MCRSTQHGGRRCPGCGSYGAAAKANGNRRLGRLARKKVVDHLTEQGLVATAKAILAAPPSVLPEFMKAMGIEESVLGDTPMPSTHSNPPSAGLLIAAAKAEQDALAGPQISPEEHALEQAQEALAAAEKAVDDGRKAVQRAQARRRKLVKELGSAEGDSLTSEQLAQLAQAGEEIDAAKAAYEQAKLAVPLAADDVVAAKYGVATTLPAEERDEYCANLSGEDVEALARSLNRSVVAEAAGALDAGPQPALLAGAVRDTSIYIPGKFLMETGSGAVEVEGRLLDGGTAIHRRGSGDFLILQKRDGVYHGVAAAGGKSAALNKASRIPMLAELPALPEGASDTEVQAHHIKSQVLMQLAGQAAEHHWSGEQHQSFIDDRMGEARDKLVEAVGAGPVRADIYDATKRHKKVVREKAAVAAGEAARAEALAAGKGAAAAQEAYVAAHRRALGTLTRGGGVIPHFDHKIPPDSLGVEKHKALWRSGIRAWGKETVDDYAVIAQRVGNLKAWGFSMSGPGVKTSSISELTAANAAFVQKSLDSKERSALTTYTGGSYTAINAAICGRDGATPSGSIKTVVSGIESAFDKFREHNPNMSPMTVVRGTKVPSGWKGTPAEYIDAVFSVGARMEVGKVTSTTTRQSTASAFAGHPPYYMVVRTREGLPVKSISNFSGEDEVILPMGSQLRCVHVEHNGIAGKPTVYLVGEDLVAEAEDSGVGGWKKAG
;
A
#
# COMPACT_ATOMS: atom_id res chain seq x y z
N MET A 1 58.52 28.36 15.10
CA MET A 1 59.22 29.37 14.28
C MET A 1 60.46 29.82 15.04
N CYS A 2 61.65 29.84 14.42
CA CYS A 2 62.85 30.43 15.04
C CYS A 2 62.94 31.90 14.61
N ARG A 3 62.93 32.85 15.55
CA ARG A 3 63.04 34.29 15.27
C ARG A 3 64.51 34.74 15.36
N SER A 4 64.91 35.69 14.52
CA SER A 4 66.26 36.26 14.51
C SER A 4 66.51 37.22 15.68
N THR A 5 67.78 37.51 15.94
CA THR A 5 68.31 38.21 17.13
C THR A 5 67.96 39.69 17.24
N GLN A 6 67.24 40.30 16.29
CA GLN A 6 66.76 41.68 16.46
C GLN A 6 65.61 41.82 17.48
N HIS A 7 65.01 40.71 17.94
CA HIS A 7 63.83 40.75 18.82
C HIS A 7 63.92 39.84 20.07
N GLY A 8 65.12 39.60 20.62
CA GLY A 8 65.26 39.08 22.00
C GLY A 8 64.69 37.66 22.28
N GLY A 9 64.76 36.72 21.33
CA GLY A 9 64.30 35.34 21.54
C GLY A 9 65.40 34.35 22.00
N ARG A 10 65.08 33.45 22.95
CA ARG A 10 65.96 32.35 23.43
C ARG A 10 66.33 31.37 22.29
N ARG A 11 67.63 31.03 22.17
CA ARG A 11 68.12 29.94 21.30
C ARG A 11 67.67 28.57 21.86
N CYS A 12 67.20 27.68 20.99
CA CYS A 12 67.13 26.25 21.31
C CYS A 12 68.57 25.72 21.49
N PRO A 13 68.88 24.92 22.53
CA PRO A 13 70.26 24.58 22.90
C PRO A 13 71.09 23.75 21.90
N GLY A 14 70.55 23.40 20.72
CA GLY A 14 71.20 22.50 19.77
C GLY A 14 71.32 22.98 18.32
N CYS A 15 70.89 24.21 17.99
CA CYS A 15 70.81 24.68 16.59
C CYS A 15 71.98 25.60 16.20
N GLY A 16 73.23 25.20 16.47
CA GLY A 16 74.43 26.01 16.24
C GLY A 16 74.98 26.00 14.81
N SER A 17 74.50 25.13 13.91
CA SER A 17 74.99 25.01 12.53
C SER A 17 73.89 24.69 11.53
N TYR A 18 74.07 25.05 10.25
CA TYR A 18 73.15 24.71 9.15
C TYR A 18 72.89 23.20 9.07
N GLY A 19 73.93 22.38 9.31
CA GLY A 19 73.82 20.92 9.38
C GLY A 19 72.90 20.41 10.49
N ALA A 20 72.91 21.04 11.67
CA ALA A 20 72.01 20.68 12.77
C ALA A 20 70.53 21.02 12.45
N ALA A 21 70.29 22.15 11.78
CA ALA A 21 68.94 22.54 11.33
C ALA A 21 68.41 21.62 10.22
N ALA A 22 69.26 21.24 9.25
CA ALA A 22 68.92 20.28 8.20
C ALA A 22 68.57 18.90 8.78
N LYS A 23 69.36 18.40 9.75
CA LYS A 23 69.10 17.14 10.46
C LYS A 23 67.78 17.19 11.25
N ALA A 24 67.50 18.29 11.94
CA ALA A 24 66.25 18.48 12.68
C ALA A 24 65.02 18.51 11.75
N ASN A 25 65.12 19.14 10.58
CA ASN A 25 64.06 19.14 9.58
C ASN A 25 63.86 17.76 8.94
N GLY A 26 64.94 17.02 8.69
CA GLY A 26 64.90 15.62 8.25
C GLY A 26 64.13 14.74 9.25
N ASN A 27 64.47 14.84 10.54
CA ASN A 27 63.79 14.08 11.59
C ASN A 27 62.30 14.45 11.72
N ARG A 28 61.93 15.73 11.53
CA ARG A 28 60.51 16.15 11.50
C ARG A 28 59.76 15.57 10.31
N ARG A 29 60.41 15.46 9.14
CA ARG A 29 59.81 14.84 7.95
C ARG A 29 59.59 13.35 8.18
N LEU A 30 60.57 12.63 8.73
CA LEU A 30 60.46 11.21 9.06
C LEU A 30 59.39 10.95 10.13
N GLY A 31 59.30 11.79 11.16
CA GLY A 31 58.23 11.68 12.18
C GLY A 31 56.82 11.95 11.63
N ARG A 32 56.67 12.82 10.64
CA ARG A 32 55.39 12.99 9.92
C ARG A 32 55.04 11.75 9.10
N LEU A 33 56.02 11.16 8.43
CA LEU A 33 55.83 9.96 7.62
C LEU A 33 55.46 8.75 8.49
N ALA A 34 56.12 8.57 9.63
CA ALA A 34 55.82 7.50 10.59
C ALA A 34 54.38 7.61 11.12
N ARG A 35 53.94 8.82 11.51
CA ARG A 35 52.54 9.05 11.91
C ARG A 35 51.56 8.74 10.80
N LYS A 36 51.85 9.15 9.56
CA LYS A 36 50.95 8.87 8.44
C LYS A 36 50.75 7.35 8.26
N LYS A 37 51.82 6.56 8.31
CA LYS A 37 51.73 5.09 8.20
C LYS A 37 50.90 4.45 9.32
N VAL A 38 51.06 4.93 10.56
CA VAL A 38 50.23 4.46 11.69
C VAL A 38 48.77 4.87 11.52
N VAL A 39 48.50 6.09 11.03
CA VAL A 39 47.13 6.57 10.72
C VAL A 39 46.48 5.73 9.63
N ASP A 40 47.22 5.41 8.56
CA ASP A 40 46.72 4.58 7.46
C ASP A 40 46.36 3.17 8.00
N HIS A 41 47.24 2.55 8.79
CA HIS A 41 46.99 1.24 9.43
C HIS A 41 45.77 1.24 10.37
N LEU A 42 45.61 2.28 11.19
CA LEU A 42 44.44 2.42 12.07
C LEU A 42 43.15 2.59 11.28
N THR A 43 43.21 3.32 10.15
CA THR A 43 42.06 3.52 9.27
C THR A 43 41.65 2.21 8.59
N GLU A 44 42.62 1.40 8.17
CA GLU A 44 42.37 0.04 7.63
C GLU A 44 41.72 -0.89 8.65
N GLN A 45 42.01 -0.72 9.94
CA GLN A 45 41.38 -1.46 11.03
C GLN A 45 40.03 -0.88 11.50
N GLY A 46 39.51 0.16 10.83
CA GLY A 46 38.24 0.81 11.19
C GLY A 46 38.32 1.80 12.36
N LEU A 47 39.50 2.07 12.92
CA LEU A 47 39.74 2.98 14.05
C LEU A 47 39.90 4.44 13.59
N VAL A 48 38.87 4.97 12.93
CA VAL A 48 38.91 6.27 12.24
C VAL A 48 39.06 7.45 13.22
N ALA A 49 38.41 7.39 14.39
CA ALA A 49 38.51 8.46 15.39
C ALA A 49 39.90 8.49 16.02
N THR A 50 40.46 7.33 16.33
CA THR A 50 41.84 7.17 16.82
C THR A 50 42.86 7.61 15.78
N ALA A 51 42.67 7.26 14.50
CA ALA A 51 43.53 7.70 13.41
C ALA A 51 43.60 9.24 13.33
N LYS A 52 42.45 9.92 13.43
CA LYS A 52 42.37 11.39 13.47
C LYS A 52 43.08 11.97 14.70
N ALA A 53 42.94 11.34 15.86
CA ALA A 53 43.59 11.78 17.10
C ALA A 53 45.12 11.61 17.05
N ILE A 54 45.62 10.51 16.47
CA ILE A 54 47.06 10.28 16.26
C ILE A 54 47.67 11.27 15.27
N LEU A 55 46.93 11.67 14.24
CA LEU A 55 47.37 12.69 13.28
C LEU A 55 47.59 14.06 13.96
N ALA A 56 46.76 14.39 14.96
CA ALA A 56 46.85 15.63 15.74
C ALA A 56 47.93 15.58 16.84
N ALA A 57 48.38 14.39 17.25
CA ALA A 57 49.34 14.20 18.34
C ALA A 57 50.82 14.34 17.91
N PRO A 58 51.75 14.69 18.80
CA PRO A 58 53.20 14.75 18.50
C PRO A 58 53.79 13.39 18.07
N PRO A 59 54.77 13.30 17.14
CA PRO A 59 55.30 12.00 16.70
C PRO A 59 55.96 11.18 17.81
N SER A 60 56.39 11.84 18.90
CA SER A 60 57.01 11.19 20.05
C SER A 60 56.06 10.32 20.87
N VAL A 61 54.73 10.41 20.66
CA VAL A 61 53.75 9.54 21.32
C VAL A 61 53.63 8.16 20.66
N LEU A 62 54.12 8.03 19.40
CA LEU A 62 53.97 6.81 18.62
C LEU A 62 54.63 5.57 19.23
N PRO A 63 55.84 5.62 19.81
CA PRO A 63 56.46 4.41 20.36
C PRO A 63 55.64 3.81 21.51
N GLU A 64 55.09 4.64 22.40
CA GLU A 64 54.23 4.20 23.50
C GLU A 64 52.88 3.70 22.98
N PHE A 65 52.27 4.43 22.03
CA PHE A 65 50.99 4.06 21.42
C PHE A 65 51.07 2.73 20.65
N MET A 66 52.03 2.59 19.74
CA MET A 66 52.21 1.37 18.94
C MET A 66 52.47 0.15 19.82
N LYS A 67 53.31 0.30 20.86
CA LYS A 67 53.58 -0.77 21.82
C LYS A 67 52.32 -1.17 22.60
N ALA A 68 51.53 -0.21 23.06
CA ALA A 68 50.33 -0.47 23.84
C ALA A 68 49.16 -1.04 23.02
N MET A 69 49.11 -0.71 21.72
CA MET A 69 48.11 -1.20 20.76
C MET A 69 48.57 -2.47 20.00
N GLY A 70 49.79 -2.97 20.26
CA GLY A 70 50.32 -4.16 19.59
C GLY A 70 50.63 -3.96 18.10
N ILE A 71 50.85 -2.71 17.65
CA ILE A 71 51.17 -2.40 16.26
C ILE A 71 52.66 -2.68 16.04
N GLU A 72 52.97 -3.63 15.15
CA GLU A 72 54.34 -3.99 14.82
C GLU A 72 55.11 -2.86 14.12
N GLU A 73 56.44 -2.79 14.35
CA GLU A 73 57.30 -1.81 13.69
C GLU A 73 57.34 -1.98 12.16
N SER A 74 56.98 -3.17 11.66
CA SER A 74 56.84 -3.48 10.22
C SER A 74 55.87 -2.53 9.50
N VAL A 75 54.86 -1.99 10.21
CA VAL A 75 53.92 -0.97 9.69
C VAL A 75 54.65 0.31 9.26
N LEU A 76 55.82 0.61 9.83
CA LEU A 76 56.61 1.78 9.44
C LEU A 76 57.48 1.55 8.20
N GLY A 77 57.67 0.30 7.73
CA GLY A 77 58.60 -0.05 6.65
C GLY A 77 60.00 0.53 6.88
N ASP A 78 60.59 1.16 5.86
CA ASP A 78 61.92 1.81 5.97
C ASP A 78 61.93 3.11 6.81
N THR A 79 60.78 3.55 7.33
CA THR A 79 60.70 4.78 8.12
C THR A 79 61.15 4.49 9.56
N PRO A 80 62.19 5.16 10.07
CA PRO A 80 62.65 4.91 11.43
C PRO A 80 61.63 5.39 12.47
N MET A 81 61.54 4.68 13.59
CA MET A 81 60.74 5.06 14.75
C MET A 81 61.13 6.46 15.27
N PRO A 82 60.19 7.35 15.58
CA PRO A 82 60.51 8.67 16.13
C PRO A 82 61.24 8.55 17.49
N SER A 83 62.33 9.29 17.67
CA SER A 83 63.11 9.23 18.91
C SER A 83 62.39 9.90 20.08
N THR A 84 62.44 9.26 21.25
CA THR A 84 62.00 9.84 22.52
C THR A 84 63.04 10.86 23.01
N HIS A 85 62.63 12.11 23.17
CA HIS A 85 63.41 13.13 23.87
C HIS A 85 63.20 12.99 25.38
N SER A 86 63.98 13.70 26.20
CA SER A 86 63.79 13.74 27.65
C SER A 86 62.37 14.23 28.00
N ASN A 87 61.56 13.37 28.64
CA ASN A 87 60.13 13.54 28.94
C ASN A 87 59.20 13.69 27.72
N PRO A 88 58.93 12.61 26.95
CA PRO A 88 57.89 12.65 25.92
C PRO A 88 56.49 12.76 26.57
N PRO A 89 55.52 13.44 25.92
CA PRO A 89 54.12 13.39 26.35
C PRO A 89 53.59 11.96 26.29
N SER A 90 52.83 11.52 27.29
CA SER A 90 52.28 10.16 27.32
C SER A 90 51.14 9.99 26.31
N ALA A 91 51.08 8.81 25.70
CA ALA A 91 49.98 8.38 24.83
C ALA A 91 48.75 7.85 25.59
N GLY A 92 48.74 7.84 26.94
CA GLY A 92 47.72 7.15 27.74
C GLY A 92 46.26 7.45 27.39
N LEU A 93 45.90 8.71 27.13
CA LEU A 93 44.54 9.09 26.72
C LEU A 93 44.19 8.58 25.31
N LEU A 94 45.16 8.57 24.39
CA LEU A 94 44.99 8.05 23.04
C LEU A 94 44.86 6.52 23.05
N ILE A 95 45.61 5.83 23.91
CA ILE A 95 45.50 4.39 24.11
C ILE A 95 44.13 4.02 24.69
N ALA A 96 43.66 4.78 25.70
CA ALA A 96 42.34 4.55 26.28
C ALA A 96 41.21 4.77 25.25
N ALA A 97 41.30 5.83 24.44
CA ALA A 97 40.35 6.10 23.36
C ALA A 97 40.39 5.01 22.28
N ALA A 98 41.58 4.54 21.90
CA ALA A 98 41.76 3.49 20.91
C ALA A 98 41.20 2.15 21.36
N LYS A 99 41.40 1.79 22.64
CA LYS A 99 40.82 0.58 23.23
C LYS A 99 39.30 0.68 23.32
N ALA A 100 38.76 1.83 23.72
CA ALA A 100 37.32 2.04 23.73
C ALA A 100 36.70 1.96 22.32
N GLU A 101 37.39 2.47 21.29
CA GLU A 101 36.96 2.34 19.89
C GLU A 101 37.07 0.89 19.38
N GLN A 102 38.11 0.13 19.77
CA GLN A 102 38.23 -1.31 19.50
C GLN A 102 37.13 -2.12 20.18
N ASP A 103 36.84 -1.83 21.45
CA ASP A 103 35.77 -2.49 22.21
C ASP A 103 34.40 -2.17 21.62
N ALA A 104 34.18 -0.94 21.13
CA ALA A 104 32.96 -0.54 20.42
C ALA A 104 32.80 -1.25 19.06
N LEU A 105 33.89 -1.46 18.33
CA LEU A 105 33.89 -2.23 17.07
C LEU A 105 33.68 -3.73 17.32
N ALA A 106 34.17 -4.26 18.44
CA ALA A 106 34.06 -5.67 18.81
C ALA A 106 32.76 -6.03 19.55
N GLY A 107 32.00 -5.04 20.01
CA GLY A 107 30.69 -5.24 20.63
C GLY A 107 29.67 -5.86 19.67
N PRO A 108 28.55 -6.41 20.18
CA PRO A 108 27.47 -6.89 19.33
C PRO A 108 27.05 -5.77 18.38
N GLN A 109 27.16 -6.03 17.07
CA GLN A 109 26.63 -5.13 16.05
C GLN A 109 25.12 -5.34 16.02
N ILE A 110 24.44 -4.74 17.00
CA ILE A 110 22.98 -4.69 17.09
C ILE A 110 22.50 -4.06 15.78
N SER A 111 21.53 -4.67 15.11
CA SER A 111 21.05 -4.13 13.83
C SER A 111 20.44 -2.74 14.03
N PRO A 112 20.39 -1.87 13.00
CA PRO A 112 19.70 -0.58 13.10
C PRO A 112 18.26 -0.71 13.63
N GLU A 113 17.56 -1.77 13.25
CA GLU A 113 16.19 -2.08 13.67
C GLU A 113 16.12 -2.49 15.15
N GLU A 114 17.05 -3.33 15.61
CA GLU A 114 17.16 -3.72 17.02
C GLU A 114 17.53 -2.53 17.91
N HIS A 115 18.41 -1.64 17.44
CA HIS A 115 18.75 -0.40 18.14
C HIS A 115 17.56 0.56 18.21
N ALA A 116 16.77 0.68 17.13
CA ALA A 116 15.55 1.47 17.13
C ALA A 116 14.51 0.93 18.13
N LEU A 117 14.43 -0.41 18.30
CA LEU A 117 13.58 -1.03 19.31
C LEU A 117 14.03 -0.72 20.72
N GLU A 118 15.33 -0.78 21.00
CA GLU A 118 15.89 -0.41 22.30
C GLU A 118 15.57 1.06 22.63
N GLN A 119 15.81 1.98 21.69
CA GLN A 119 15.48 3.40 21.87
C GLN A 119 13.99 3.64 22.12
N ALA A 120 13.10 2.95 21.40
CA ALA A 120 11.66 3.07 21.59
C ALA A 120 11.23 2.57 22.98
N GLN A 121 11.82 1.47 23.46
CA GLN A 121 11.56 0.93 24.80
C GLN A 121 12.07 1.86 25.90
N GLU A 122 13.25 2.44 25.73
CA GLU A 122 13.77 3.46 26.65
C GLU A 122 12.89 4.70 26.69
N ALA A 123 12.40 5.16 25.53
CA ALA A 123 11.48 6.29 25.44
C ALA A 123 10.14 6.02 26.16
N LEU A 124 9.60 4.80 26.03
CA LEU A 124 8.40 4.38 26.76
C LEU A 124 8.64 4.38 28.27
N ALA A 125 9.74 3.78 28.73
CA ALA A 125 10.10 3.77 30.14
C ALA A 125 10.30 5.19 30.70
N ALA A 126 10.90 6.09 29.92
CA ALA A 126 11.06 7.50 30.28
C ALA A 126 9.71 8.23 30.37
N ALA A 127 8.78 7.97 29.44
CA ALA A 127 7.44 8.54 29.45
C ALA A 127 6.63 8.07 30.68
N GLU A 128 6.66 6.77 31.00
CA GLU A 128 6.01 6.22 32.19
C GLU A 128 6.57 6.83 33.48
N LYS A 129 7.90 6.98 33.55
CA LYS A 129 8.56 7.66 34.67
C LYS A 129 8.13 9.12 34.78
N ALA A 130 8.02 9.84 33.66
CA ALA A 130 7.55 11.23 33.65
C ALA A 130 6.11 11.37 34.17
N VAL A 131 5.24 10.40 33.88
CA VAL A 131 3.88 10.34 34.44
C VAL A 131 3.91 10.18 35.96
N ASP A 132 4.72 9.26 36.49
CA ASP A 132 4.84 9.07 37.93
C ASP A 132 5.45 10.31 38.63
N ASP A 133 6.46 10.92 38.03
CA ASP A 133 7.09 12.14 38.53
C ASP A 133 6.13 13.34 38.50
N GLY A 134 5.32 13.47 37.45
CA GLY A 134 4.24 14.46 37.33
C GLY A 134 3.18 14.29 38.41
N ARG A 135 2.72 13.04 38.64
CA ARG A 135 1.78 12.71 39.73
C ARG A 135 2.35 13.12 41.09
N LYS A 136 3.61 12.78 41.36
CA LYS A 136 4.33 13.17 42.58
C LYS A 136 4.49 14.70 42.68
N ALA A 137 4.71 15.41 41.59
CA ALA A 137 4.79 16.87 41.56
C ALA A 137 3.46 17.53 41.95
N VAL A 138 2.33 17.06 41.41
CA VAL A 138 0.99 17.54 41.78
C VAL A 138 0.73 17.33 43.28
N GLN A 139 1.05 16.14 43.81
CA GLN A 139 0.89 15.84 45.23
C GLN A 139 1.75 16.76 46.11
N ARG A 140 3.00 17.01 45.71
CA ARG A 140 3.91 17.94 46.41
C ARG A 140 3.39 19.38 46.39
N ALA A 141 2.91 19.87 45.25
CA ALA A 141 2.34 21.22 45.13
C ALA A 141 1.08 21.38 46.00
N GLN A 142 0.17 20.40 46.00
CA GLN A 142 -1.01 20.39 46.87
C GLN A 142 -0.65 20.31 48.36
N ALA A 143 0.39 19.56 48.72
CA ALA A 143 0.88 19.50 50.09
C ALA A 143 1.47 20.84 50.53
N ARG A 144 2.26 21.50 49.68
CA ARG A 144 2.79 22.85 49.92
C ARG A 144 1.69 23.89 50.13
N ARG A 145 0.67 23.91 49.26
CA ARG A 145 -0.48 24.80 49.44
C ARG A 145 -1.24 24.52 50.73
N ARG A 146 -1.48 23.26 51.08
CA ARG A 146 -2.13 22.89 52.37
C ARG A 146 -1.33 23.36 53.58
N LYS A 147 0.00 23.21 53.54
CA LYS A 147 0.91 23.71 54.57
C LYS A 147 0.83 25.24 54.66
N LEU A 148 0.90 25.94 53.53
CA LEU A 148 0.80 27.40 53.46
C LEU A 148 -0.54 27.91 54.01
N VAL A 149 -1.67 27.29 53.64
CA VAL A 149 -2.99 27.61 54.19
C VAL A 149 -3.04 27.42 55.71
N LYS A 150 -2.44 26.32 56.21
CA LYS A 150 -2.37 26.07 57.65
C LYS A 150 -1.54 27.13 58.38
N GLU A 151 -0.38 27.49 57.84
CA GLU A 151 0.50 28.53 58.41
C GLU A 151 -0.19 29.90 58.42
N LEU A 152 -0.85 30.28 57.32
CA LEU A 152 -1.59 31.53 57.18
C LEU A 152 -2.89 31.58 58.01
N GLY A 153 -3.50 30.42 58.31
CA GLY A 153 -4.74 30.28 59.09
C GLY A 153 -4.54 30.09 60.60
N SER A 154 -3.33 30.34 61.12
CA SER A 154 -3.02 30.24 62.56
C SER A 154 -3.20 31.55 63.34
N ALA A 155 -3.50 32.66 62.66
CA ALA A 155 -3.71 33.96 63.30
C ALA A 155 -5.22 34.23 63.42
N GLU A 156 -5.80 34.04 64.61
CA GLU A 156 -7.17 34.44 64.89
C GLU A 156 -7.33 35.95 64.68
N GLY A 157 -8.15 36.35 63.70
CA GLY A 157 -8.79 37.67 63.65
C GLY A 157 -8.35 38.64 62.54
N ASP A 158 -7.23 38.43 61.85
CA ASP A 158 -6.76 39.38 60.83
C ASP A 158 -7.04 38.95 59.37
N SER A 159 -7.48 39.89 58.56
CA SER A 159 -7.61 39.74 57.10
C SER A 159 -6.23 39.49 56.47
N LEU A 160 -6.12 38.46 55.62
CA LEU A 160 -4.89 38.15 54.88
C LEU A 160 -4.32 39.38 54.18
N THR A 161 -3.02 39.61 54.30
CA THR A 161 -2.34 40.70 53.60
C THR A 161 -2.31 40.42 52.09
N SER A 162 -2.13 41.47 51.29
CA SER A 162 -2.00 41.38 49.82
C SER A 162 -0.88 40.42 49.40
N GLU A 163 0.22 40.37 50.16
CA GLU A 163 1.34 39.44 49.92
C GLU A 163 0.97 37.98 50.22
N GLN A 164 0.20 37.71 51.28
CA GLN A 164 -0.26 36.36 51.63
C GLN A 164 -1.29 35.84 50.61
N LEU A 165 -2.16 36.73 50.10
CA LEU A 165 -3.06 36.41 48.98
C LEU A 165 -2.27 36.10 47.70
N ALA A 166 -1.21 36.86 47.40
CA ALA A 166 -0.34 36.59 46.26
C ALA A 166 0.41 35.25 46.39
N GLN A 167 0.89 34.89 47.58
CA GLN A 167 1.52 33.59 47.84
C GLN A 167 0.55 32.42 47.66
N LEU A 168 -0.70 32.56 48.11
CA LEU A 168 -1.74 31.56 47.88
C LEU A 168 -2.13 31.43 46.40
N ALA A 169 -2.16 32.54 45.67
CA ALA A 169 -2.39 32.56 44.23
C ALA A 169 -1.25 31.84 43.48
N GLN A 170 0.01 32.16 43.79
CA GLN A 170 1.19 31.51 43.20
C GLN A 170 1.22 30.00 43.48
N ALA A 171 0.90 29.58 44.71
CA ALA A 171 0.76 28.15 45.03
C ALA A 171 -0.39 27.47 44.28
N GLY A 172 -1.42 28.23 43.89
CA GLY A 172 -2.49 27.80 42.98
C GLY A 172 -1.97 27.57 41.56
N GLU A 173 -1.26 28.56 41.01
CA GLU A 173 -0.62 28.48 39.68
C GLU A 173 0.36 27.31 39.58
N GLU A 174 1.16 27.05 40.62
CA GLU A 174 2.06 25.90 40.67
C GLU A 174 1.34 24.55 40.60
N ILE A 175 0.16 24.45 41.21
CA ILE A 175 -0.67 23.24 41.14
C ILE A 175 -1.21 23.07 39.71
N ASP A 176 -1.69 24.13 39.10
CA ASP A 176 -2.28 24.07 37.77
C ASP A 176 -1.20 23.80 36.70
N ALA A 177 -0.02 24.38 36.84
CA ALA A 177 1.15 24.05 36.04
C ALA A 177 1.58 22.57 36.22
N ALA A 178 1.62 22.06 37.46
CA ALA A 178 1.94 20.66 37.72
C ALA A 178 0.89 19.69 37.15
N LYS A 179 -0.41 20.05 37.21
CA LYS A 179 -1.48 19.27 36.58
C LYS A 179 -1.36 19.28 35.05
N ALA A 180 -1.09 20.44 34.45
CA ALA A 180 -0.89 20.56 33.02
C ALA A 180 0.30 19.69 32.56
N ALA A 181 1.42 19.72 33.28
CA ALA A 181 2.57 18.86 33.00
C ALA A 181 2.26 17.36 33.18
N TYR A 182 1.49 17.00 34.21
CA TYR A 182 1.06 15.61 34.42
C TYR A 182 0.14 15.11 33.29
N GLU A 183 -0.82 15.92 32.85
CA GLU A 183 -1.68 15.56 31.72
C GLU A 183 -0.90 15.47 30.41
N GLN A 184 0.07 16.35 30.17
CA GLN A 184 0.98 16.23 29.02
C GLN A 184 1.82 14.94 29.07
N ALA A 185 2.37 14.59 30.24
CA ALA A 185 3.12 13.34 30.40
C ALA A 185 2.24 12.10 30.10
N LYS A 186 0.96 12.13 30.52
CA LYS A 186 0.02 11.02 30.23
C LYS A 186 -0.24 10.83 28.75
N LEU A 187 -0.22 11.91 27.96
CA LEU A 187 -0.39 11.83 26.51
C LEU A 187 0.84 11.22 25.82
N ALA A 188 2.04 11.30 26.42
CA ALA A 188 3.27 10.79 25.83
C ALA A 188 3.41 9.25 25.90
N VAL A 189 2.85 8.62 26.94
CA VAL A 189 2.91 7.15 27.12
C VAL A 189 2.30 6.36 25.95
N PRO A 190 1.05 6.60 25.51
CA PRO A 190 0.48 5.86 24.38
C PRO A 190 1.25 6.13 23.07
N LEU A 191 1.82 7.32 22.89
CA LEU A 191 2.63 7.62 21.71
C LEU A 191 3.91 6.78 21.69
N ALA A 192 4.63 6.72 22.81
CA ALA A 192 5.83 5.89 22.94
C ALA A 192 5.50 4.39 22.84
N ALA A 193 4.34 3.95 23.34
CA ALA A 193 3.89 2.57 23.20
C ALA A 193 3.62 2.21 21.73
N ASP A 194 2.97 3.10 20.97
CA ASP A 194 2.81 2.94 19.51
C ASP A 194 4.17 2.83 18.80
N ASP A 195 5.16 3.63 19.21
CA ASP A 195 6.51 3.61 18.61
C ASP A 195 7.26 2.30 18.92
N VAL A 196 7.04 1.69 20.08
CA VAL A 196 7.56 0.34 20.37
C VAL A 196 6.96 -0.70 19.44
N VAL A 197 5.66 -0.62 19.13
CA VAL A 197 5.01 -1.52 18.15
C VAL A 197 5.62 -1.33 16.76
N ALA A 198 5.84 -0.08 16.34
CA ALA A 198 6.51 0.23 15.09
C ALA A 198 7.94 -0.33 15.01
N ALA A 199 8.72 -0.19 16.08
CA ALA A 199 10.07 -0.73 16.12
C ALA A 199 10.10 -2.27 16.13
N LYS A 200 9.17 -2.94 16.85
CA LYS A 200 9.01 -4.39 16.79
C LYS A 200 8.68 -4.89 15.38
N TYR A 201 7.79 -4.17 14.68
CA TYR A 201 7.50 -4.46 13.28
C TYR A 201 8.77 -4.28 12.41
N GLY A 202 9.54 -3.21 12.62
CA GLY A 202 10.82 -2.98 11.97
C GLY A 202 11.77 -4.18 12.12
N VAL A 203 11.98 -4.67 13.34
CA VAL A 203 12.77 -5.89 13.60
C VAL A 203 12.19 -7.10 12.87
N ALA A 204 10.87 -7.31 12.93
CA ALA A 204 10.22 -8.43 12.26
C ALA A 204 10.40 -8.42 10.73
N THR A 205 10.58 -7.26 10.10
CA THR A 205 10.84 -7.19 8.65
C THR A 205 12.19 -7.78 8.23
N THR A 206 13.12 -7.96 9.18
CA THR A 206 14.44 -8.58 8.96
C THR A 206 14.41 -10.11 9.06
N LEU A 207 13.30 -10.68 9.55
CA LEU A 207 13.14 -12.14 9.69
C LEU A 207 13.02 -12.82 8.32
N PRO A 208 13.32 -14.14 8.24
CA PRO A 208 13.00 -14.96 7.09
C PRO A 208 11.52 -14.83 6.67
N ALA A 209 11.25 -14.97 5.38
CA ALA A 209 9.92 -14.67 4.82
C ALA A 209 8.76 -15.41 5.51
N GLU A 210 8.93 -16.69 5.85
CA GLU A 210 7.90 -17.47 6.55
C GLU A 210 7.65 -16.98 7.98
N GLU A 211 8.71 -16.68 8.73
CA GLU A 211 8.63 -16.18 10.11
C GLU A 211 8.06 -14.77 10.16
N ARG A 212 8.44 -13.90 9.23
CA ARG A 212 7.84 -12.57 9.06
C ARG A 212 6.35 -12.68 8.74
N ASP A 213 5.98 -13.58 7.83
CA ASP A 213 4.57 -13.74 7.44
C ASP A 213 3.73 -14.28 8.59
N GLU A 214 4.29 -15.18 9.42
CA GLU A 214 3.70 -15.63 10.69
C GLU A 214 3.58 -14.49 11.71
N TYR A 215 4.63 -13.68 11.91
CA TYR A 215 4.57 -12.50 12.78
C TYR A 215 3.43 -11.57 12.37
N CYS A 216 3.34 -11.20 11.08
CA CYS A 216 2.28 -10.35 10.56
C CYS A 216 0.89 -10.96 10.76
N ALA A 217 0.73 -12.28 10.57
CA ALA A 217 -0.53 -12.97 10.79
C ALA A 217 -0.99 -13.00 12.25
N ASN A 218 -0.04 -12.87 13.20
CA ASN A 218 -0.29 -12.87 14.64
C ASN A 218 -0.49 -11.47 15.24
N LEU A 219 -0.34 -10.40 14.45
CA LEU A 219 -0.65 -9.05 14.92
C LEU A 219 -2.14 -8.90 15.23
N SER A 220 -2.45 -8.32 16.40
CA SER A 220 -3.83 -7.98 16.72
C SER A 220 -4.28 -6.74 15.95
N GLY A 221 -5.60 -6.52 15.87
CA GLY A 221 -6.14 -5.29 15.28
C GLY A 221 -5.63 -4.01 15.97
N GLU A 222 -5.42 -4.05 17.29
CA GLU A 222 -4.85 -2.90 18.02
C GLU A 222 -3.37 -2.71 17.69
N ASP A 223 -2.58 -3.77 17.51
CA ASP A 223 -1.18 -3.64 17.11
C ASP A 223 -1.06 -2.97 15.72
N VAL A 224 -1.94 -3.35 14.78
CA VAL A 224 -1.98 -2.75 13.45
C VAL A 224 -2.38 -1.27 13.52
N GLU A 225 -3.33 -0.90 14.40
CA GLU A 225 -3.71 0.51 14.59
C GLU A 225 -2.63 1.32 15.34
N ALA A 226 -1.95 0.74 16.33
CA ALA A 226 -0.82 1.35 17.03
C ALA A 226 0.34 1.63 16.08
N LEU A 227 0.72 0.64 15.28
CA LEU A 227 1.70 0.76 14.20
C LEU A 227 1.30 1.89 13.25
N ALA A 228 0.05 1.91 12.81
CA ALA A 228 -0.43 2.92 11.89
C ALA A 228 -0.38 4.33 12.47
N ARG A 229 -0.74 4.52 13.75
CA ARG A 229 -0.63 5.82 14.42
C ARG A 229 0.82 6.30 14.46
N SER A 230 1.78 5.43 14.80
CA SER A 230 3.20 5.78 14.81
C SER A 230 3.71 6.18 13.41
N LEU A 231 3.46 5.34 12.41
CA LEU A 231 3.91 5.60 11.03
C LEU A 231 3.28 6.87 10.46
N ASN A 232 1.97 7.06 10.64
CA ASN A 232 1.29 8.27 10.19
C ASN A 232 1.88 9.52 10.86
N ARG A 233 2.12 9.51 12.18
CA ARG A 233 2.76 10.64 12.87
C ARG A 233 4.11 11.02 12.26
N SER A 234 4.92 10.03 11.87
CA SER A 234 6.24 10.27 11.31
C SER A 234 6.22 11.03 9.97
N VAL A 235 5.16 10.90 9.18
CA VAL A 235 5.03 11.49 7.83
C VAL A 235 4.11 12.73 7.77
N VAL A 236 3.44 13.11 8.87
CA VAL A 236 2.46 14.22 8.88
C VAL A 236 3.03 15.54 8.37
N ALA A 237 4.27 15.86 8.73
CA ALA A 237 4.91 17.11 8.32
C ALA A 237 5.28 17.10 6.83
N GLU A 238 5.82 15.98 6.34
CA GLU A 238 6.18 15.79 4.94
C GLU A 238 4.93 15.83 4.04
N ALA A 239 3.88 15.10 4.41
CA ALA A 239 2.61 15.08 3.69
C ALA A 239 1.95 16.46 3.62
N ALA A 240 1.95 17.22 4.73
CA ALA A 240 1.45 18.59 4.74
C ALA A 240 2.26 19.48 3.78
N GLY A 241 3.60 19.40 3.86
CA GLY A 241 4.49 20.15 2.96
C GLY A 241 4.25 19.84 1.48
N ALA A 242 4.05 18.57 1.13
CA ALA A 242 3.77 18.16 -0.25
C ALA A 242 2.41 18.63 -0.77
N LEU A 243 1.37 18.68 0.09
CA LEU A 243 0.07 19.22 -0.29
C LEU A 243 0.09 20.74 -0.44
N ASP A 244 0.84 21.44 0.40
CA ASP A 244 0.93 22.90 0.34
C ASP A 244 1.82 23.35 -0.84
N ALA A 245 2.76 22.51 -1.27
CA ALA A 245 3.66 22.78 -2.39
C ALA A 245 2.95 22.77 -3.77
N GLY A 246 3.37 23.68 -4.64
CA GLY A 246 2.90 23.77 -6.03
C GLY A 246 1.47 24.31 -6.17
N PRO A 247 0.93 24.35 -7.41
CA PRO A 247 -0.41 24.88 -7.66
C PRO A 247 -1.50 24.09 -6.92
N GLN A 248 -2.52 24.81 -6.46
CA GLN A 248 -3.68 24.24 -5.77
C GLN A 248 -4.85 24.02 -6.75
N PRO A 249 -5.70 23.02 -6.51
CA PRO A 249 -6.97 22.88 -7.22
C PRO A 249 -7.77 24.18 -7.09
N ALA A 250 -8.11 24.79 -8.22
CA ALA A 250 -8.80 26.07 -8.22
C ALA A 250 -9.68 26.24 -9.45
N LEU A 251 -10.66 27.14 -9.31
CA LEU A 251 -11.40 27.69 -10.43
C LEU A 251 -10.57 28.79 -11.11
N LEU A 252 -10.70 28.94 -12.43
CA LEU A 252 -10.16 30.10 -13.14
C LEU A 252 -11.00 31.34 -12.80
N ALA A 253 -10.42 32.22 -11.97
CA ALA A 253 -11.11 33.40 -11.44
C ALA A 253 -11.67 34.29 -12.57
N GLY A 254 -12.96 34.62 -12.46
CA GLY A 254 -13.66 35.49 -13.42
C GLY A 254 -13.92 34.86 -14.80
N ALA A 255 -13.53 33.60 -15.03
CA ALA A 255 -13.73 32.93 -16.30
C ALA A 255 -15.20 32.50 -16.47
N VAL A 256 -15.82 32.95 -17.56
CA VAL A 256 -17.17 32.52 -17.98
C VAL A 256 -17.02 31.47 -19.08
N ARG A 257 -17.88 30.46 -19.05
CA ARG A 257 -17.93 29.43 -20.10
C ARG A 257 -18.28 30.07 -21.45
N ASP A 258 -17.49 29.79 -22.48
CA ASP A 258 -17.82 30.13 -23.86
C ASP A 258 -18.56 28.96 -24.51
N THR A 259 -19.90 29.01 -24.38
CA THR A 259 -20.77 27.97 -24.93
C THR A 259 -20.86 27.98 -26.47
N SER A 260 -20.23 28.95 -27.14
CA SER A 260 -20.18 29.00 -28.61
C SER A 260 -19.13 28.04 -29.19
N ILE A 261 -18.13 27.62 -28.39
CA ILE A 261 -17.07 26.72 -28.80
C ILE A 261 -17.62 25.30 -28.92
N TYR A 262 -17.69 24.79 -30.16
CA TYR A 262 -18.10 23.43 -30.48
C TYR A 262 -17.33 22.90 -31.69
N ILE A 263 -16.04 22.64 -31.50
CA ILE A 263 -15.09 22.42 -32.60
C ILE A 263 -14.93 20.91 -32.85
N PRO A 264 -15.08 20.41 -34.09
CA PRO A 264 -14.71 19.04 -34.43
C PRO A 264 -13.21 18.83 -34.21
N GLY A 265 -12.83 17.75 -33.53
CA GLY A 265 -11.43 17.45 -33.29
C GLY A 265 -11.17 16.00 -32.93
N LYS A 266 -9.90 15.63 -33.07
CA LYS A 266 -9.33 14.38 -32.55
C LYS A 266 -8.60 14.67 -31.25
N PHE A 267 -8.77 13.82 -30.26
CA PHE A 267 -8.12 13.96 -28.97
C PHE A 267 -7.94 12.58 -28.33
N LEU A 268 -7.00 12.50 -27.39
CA LEU A 268 -6.78 11.31 -26.59
C LEU A 268 -7.84 11.24 -25.50
N MET A 269 -8.61 10.17 -25.48
CA MET A 269 -9.60 9.86 -24.45
C MET A 269 -9.18 8.62 -23.68
N GLU A 270 -9.27 8.67 -22.36
CA GLU A 270 -9.05 7.51 -21.50
C GLU A 270 -10.23 6.54 -21.63
N THR A 271 -9.95 5.31 -22.08
CA THR A 271 -10.97 4.27 -22.32
C THR A 271 -10.93 3.14 -21.28
N GLY A 272 -10.16 3.32 -20.21
CA GLY A 272 -9.96 2.28 -19.21
C GLY A 272 -9.01 1.16 -19.61
N SER A 273 -8.55 1.22 -20.85
CA SER A 273 -7.53 0.36 -21.41
C SER A 273 -6.29 1.18 -21.79
N GLY A 274 -6.23 2.45 -21.37
CA GLY A 274 -5.30 3.47 -21.83
C GLY A 274 -5.97 4.54 -22.70
N ALA A 275 -5.18 5.56 -23.01
CA ALA A 275 -5.53 6.66 -23.89
C ALA A 275 -5.67 6.17 -25.34
N VAL A 276 -6.80 6.48 -25.96
CA VAL A 276 -7.10 6.15 -27.35
C VAL A 276 -7.48 7.44 -28.07
N GLU A 277 -6.97 7.63 -29.29
CA GLU A 277 -7.41 8.73 -30.14
C GLU A 277 -8.87 8.50 -30.55
N VAL A 278 -9.73 9.46 -30.22
CA VAL A 278 -11.13 9.46 -30.62
C VAL A 278 -11.50 10.76 -31.31
N GLU A 279 -12.53 10.69 -32.14
CA GLU A 279 -13.15 11.88 -32.73
C GLU A 279 -14.32 12.36 -31.86
N GLY A 280 -14.45 13.67 -31.73
CA GLY A 280 -15.50 14.27 -30.95
C GLY A 280 -15.64 15.76 -31.17
N ARG A 281 -16.06 16.46 -30.12
CA ARG A 281 -16.27 17.90 -30.09
C ARG A 281 -15.54 18.49 -28.91
N LEU A 282 -14.55 19.33 -29.21
CA LEU A 282 -13.80 20.10 -28.23
C LEU A 282 -14.64 21.32 -27.85
N LEU A 283 -14.76 21.55 -26.55
CA LEU A 283 -15.39 22.72 -25.96
C LEU A 283 -14.31 23.57 -25.27
N ASP A 284 -14.71 24.69 -24.69
CA ASP A 284 -13.88 25.49 -23.81
C ASP A 284 -13.52 24.77 -22.49
N GLY A 285 -12.60 25.35 -21.71
CA GLY A 285 -12.27 24.87 -20.35
C GLY A 285 -11.65 23.48 -20.27
N GLY A 286 -11.11 22.96 -21.37
CA GLY A 286 -10.61 21.60 -21.42
C GLY A 286 -11.72 20.54 -21.37
N THR A 287 -12.95 20.90 -21.72
CA THR A 287 -14.09 19.97 -21.79
C THR A 287 -14.24 19.43 -23.22
N ALA A 288 -14.73 18.20 -23.37
CA ALA A 288 -15.07 17.64 -24.67
C ALA A 288 -16.32 16.74 -24.59
N ILE A 289 -16.92 16.50 -25.75
CA ILE A 289 -18.02 15.54 -25.92
C ILE A 289 -17.61 14.50 -26.95
N HIS A 290 -17.70 13.23 -26.55
CA HIS A 290 -17.54 12.09 -27.45
C HIS A 290 -18.86 11.34 -27.59
N ARG A 291 -19.28 11.06 -28.82
CA ARG A 291 -20.50 10.30 -29.10
C ARG A 291 -20.15 8.83 -29.31
N ARG A 292 -20.64 7.97 -28.42
CA ARG A 292 -20.44 6.51 -28.52
C ARG A 292 -21.49 5.84 -29.41
N GLY A 293 -22.70 6.41 -29.48
CA GLY A 293 -23.81 5.82 -30.23
C GLY A 293 -25.00 6.76 -30.41
N SER A 294 -26.12 6.21 -30.92
CA SER A 294 -27.38 6.95 -30.96
C SER A 294 -27.91 7.16 -29.55
N GLY A 295 -28.02 8.41 -29.11
CA GLY A 295 -28.47 8.75 -27.77
C GLY A 295 -27.47 8.47 -26.65
N ASP A 296 -26.17 8.33 -26.96
CA ASP A 296 -25.14 8.11 -25.94
C ASP A 296 -23.95 9.05 -26.16
N PHE A 297 -23.85 10.03 -25.26
CA PHE A 297 -22.84 11.08 -25.27
C PHE A 297 -22.08 11.07 -23.96
N LEU A 298 -20.77 10.97 -24.07
CA LEU A 298 -19.84 11.04 -22.95
C LEU A 298 -19.32 12.48 -22.83
N ILE A 299 -19.43 13.06 -21.64
CA ILE A 299 -18.86 14.35 -21.29
C ILE A 299 -17.50 14.09 -20.67
N LEU A 300 -16.50 14.84 -21.14
CA LEU A 300 -15.09 14.60 -20.85
C LEU A 300 -14.44 15.85 -20.27
N GLN A 301 -13.52 15.68 -19.33
CA GLN A 301 -12.64 16.72 -18.81
C GLN A 301 -11.17 16.34 -19.02
N LYS A 302 -10.36 17.28 -19.50
CA LYS A 302 -8.92 17.11 -19.73
C LYS A 302 -8.14 17.08 -18.42
N ARG A 303 -7.19 16.15 -18.31
CA ARG A 303 -6.17 16.03 -17.27
C ARG A 303 -4.89 15.47 -17.90
N ASP A 304 -3.74 16.11 -17.66
CA ASP A 304 -2.43 15.66 -18.15
C ASP A 304 -2.40 15.35 -19.66
N GLY A 305 -3.09 16.17 -20.47
CA GLY A 305 -3.16 15.97 -21.92
C GLY A 305 -4.17 14.92 -22.42
N VAL A 306 -4.86 14.21 -21.52
CA VAL A 306 -5.84 13.16 -21.85
C VAL A 306 -7.22 13.53 -21.33
N TYR A 307 -8.26 13.22 -22.10
CA TYR A 307 -9.66 13.47 -21.73
C TYR A 307 -10.24 12.29 -20.97
N HIS A 308 -10.83 12.55 -19.81
CA HIS A 308 -11.44 11.54 -18.94
C HIS A 308 -12.96 11.73 -18.85
N GLY A 309 -13.71 10.62 -18.85
CA GLY A 309 -15.15 10.64 -18.64
C GLY A 309 -15.54 11.17 -17.26
N VAL A 310 -16.40 12.18 -17.24
CA VAL A 310 -16.91 12.79 -16.00
C VAL A 310 -18.43 12.69 -15.86
N ALA A 311 -19.16 12.56 -16.98
CA ALA A 311 -20.60 12.36 -16.98
C ALA A 311 -21.09 11.74 -18.30
N ALA A 312 -22.32 11.26 -18.33
CA ALA A 312 -22.98 10.76 -19.53
C ALA A 312 -24.35 11.40 -19.76
N ALA A 313 -24.81 11.44 -21.02
CA ALA A 313 -26.09 12.01 -21.41
C ALA A 313 -26.76 11.24 -22.55
N GLY A 314 -28.10 11.19 -22.49
CA GLY A 314 -28.97 10.51 -23.45
C GLY A 314 -29.14 11.21 -24.82
N GLY A 315 -28.50 12.37 -25.01
CA GLY A 315 -28.70 13.18 -26.21
C GLY A 315 -27.78 14.40 -26.25
N LYS A 316 -27.58 14.95 -27.46
CA LYS A 316 -26.65 16.06 -27.72
C LYS A 316 -26.95 17.29 -26.85
N SER A 317 -28.21 17.71 -26.78
CA SER A 317 -28.62 18.89 -26.00
C SER A 317 -28.35 18.69 -24.50
N ALA A 318 -28.68 17.52 -23.97
CA ALA A 318 -28.39 17.17 -22.57
C ALA A 318 -26.88 17.12 -22.31
N ALA A 319 -26.07 16.59 -23.23
CA ALA A 319 -24.62 16.54 -23.11
C ALA A 319 -24.01 17.95 -23.07
N LEU A 320 -24.46 18.85 -23.96
CA LEU A 320 -24.04 20.24 -23.96
C LEU A 320 -24.42 20.96 -22.66
N ASN A 321 -25.66 20.79 -22.20
CA ASN A 321 -26.10 21.39 -20.94
C ASN A 321 -25.27 20.92 -19.74
N LYS A 322 -24.97 19.61 -19.66
CA LYS A 322 -24.10 19.07 -18.61
C LYS A 322 -22.68 19.61 -18.71
N ALA A 323 -22.09 19.62 -19.91
CA ALA A 323 -20.75 20.16 -20.14
C ALA A 323 -20.66 21.65 -19.77
N SER A 324 -21.68 22.45 -20.07
CA SER A 324 -21.72 23.88 -19.74
C SER A 324 -21.83 24.18 -18.24
N ARG A 325 -22.21 23.21 -17.40
CA ARG A 325 -22.24 23.37 -15.93
C ARG A 325 -20.86 23.19 -15.30
N ILE A 326 -19.95 22.50 -15.98
CA ILE A 326 -18.58 22.29 -15.48
C ILE A 326 -17.90 23.67 -15.44
N PRO A 327 -17.40 24.13 -14.28
CA PRO A 327 -16.72 25.41 -14.20
C PRO A 327 -15.37 25.36 -14.93
N MET A 328 -14.83 26.54 -15.24
CA MET A 328 -13.48 26.65 -15.80
C MET A 328 -12.46 26.28 -14.73
N LEU A 329 -11.78 25.15 -14.89
CA LEU A 329 -10.81 24.63 -13.93
C LEU A 329 -9.38 25.08 -14.28
N ALA A 330 -8.58 25.43 -13.28
CA ALA A 330 -7.15 25.66 -13.47
C ALA A 330 -6.43 24.33 -13.71
N GLU A 331 -5.70 24.22 -14.81
CA GLU A 331 -4.91 23.01 -15.11
C GLU A 331 -3.74 22.91 -14.14
N LEU A 332 -3.59 21.75 -13.49
CA LEU A 332 -2.42 21.46 -12.67
C LEU A 332 -1.25 21.10 -13.61
N PRO A 333 -0.08 21.74 -13.47
CA PRO A 333 1.07 21.40 -14.29
C PRO A 333 1.55 19.98 -13.99
N ALA A 334 2.22 19.37 -14.97
CA ALA A 334 2.86 18.07 -14.78
C ALA A 334 3.96 18.17 -13.71
N LEU A 335 4.16 17.08 -12.97
CA LEU A 335 5.25 17.00 -11.99
C LEU A 335 6.62 17.02 -12.68
N PRO A 336 7.64 17.60 -12.01
CA PRO A 336 9.01 17.52 -12.50
C PRO A 336 9.52 16.08 -12.51
N GLU A 337 10.47 15.80 -13.40
CA GLU A 337 11.14 14.50 -13.44
C GLU A 337 11.89 14.27 -12.12
N GLY A 338 11.67 13.10 -11.49
CA GLY A 338 12.27 12.76 -10.19
C GLY A 338 11.50 13.23 -8.95
N ALA A 339 10.23 13.65 -9.10
CA ALA A 339 9.36 13.91 -7.96
C ALA A 339 9.30 12.70 -6.99
N SER A 340 9.32 12.99 -5.70
CA SER A 340 9.17 11.97 -4.65
C SER A 340 7.81 11.30 -4.71
N ASP A 341 7.70 10.09 -4.14
CA ASP A 341 6.43 9.37 -4.07
C ASP A 341 5.34 10.21 -3.37
N THR A 342 5.70 10.94 -2.31
CA THR A 342 4.79 11.84 -1.59
C THR A 342 4.28 12.99 -2.47
N GLU A 343 5.15 13.60 -3.28
CA GLU A 343 4.76 14.66 -4.23
C GLU A 343 3.87 14.11 -5.36
N VAL A 344 4.20 12.91 -5.87
CA VAL A 344 3.37 12.20 -6.86
C VAL A 344 1.97 11.93 -6.30
N GLN A 345 1.88 11.53 -5.03
CA GLN A 345 0.58 11.33 -4.38
C GLN A 345 -0.18 12.62 -4.12
N ALA A 346 0.49 13.68 -3.66
CA ALA A 346 -0.14 14.98 -3.46
C ALA A 346 -0.74 15.52 -4.77
N HIS A 347 0.02 15.45 -5.88
CA HIS A 347 -0.47 15.84 -7.21
C HIS A 347 -1.65 14.98 -7.68
N HIS A 348 -1.59 13.67 -7.45
CA HIS A 348 -2.69 12.77 -7.79
C HIS A 348 -3.98 13.13 -7.04
N ILE A 349 -3.90 13.37 -5.73
CA ILE A 349 -5.04 13.79 -4.91
C ILE A 349 -5.62 15.11 -5.42
N LYS A 350 -4.77 16.12 -5.64
CA LYS A 350 -5.19 17.43 -6.19
C LYS A 350 -5.90 17.30 -7.54
N SER A 351 -5.35 16.48 -8.43
CA SER A 351 -5.93 16.21 -9.73
C SER A 351 -7.27 15.47 -9.64
N GLN A 352 -7.41 14.53 -8.69
CA GLN A 352 -8.68 13.85 -8.43
C GLN A 352 -9.76 14.80 -7.92
N VAL A 353 -9.43 15.77 -7.07
CA VAL A 353 -10.40 16.78 -6.59
C VAL A 353 -11.03 17.53 -7.76
N LEU A 354 -10.23 17.98 -8.74
CA LEU A 354 -10.72 18.67 -9.94
C LEU A 354 -11.62 17.78 -10.80
N MET A 355 -11.24 16.51 -10.98
CA MET A 355 -12.04 15.55 -11.75
C MET A 355 -13.38 15.24 -11.07
N GLN A 356 -13.39 15.09 -9.74
CA GLN A 356 -14.61 14.89 -8.96
C GLN A 356 -15.53 16.11 -9.03
N LEU A 357 -14.96 17.32 -8.91
CA LEU A 357 -15.72 18.55 -9.08
C LEU A 357 -16.37 18.62 -10.47
N ALA A 358 -15.64 18.29 -11.53
CA ALA A 358 -16.18 18.28 -12.89
C ALA A 358 -17.36 17.31 -13.05
N GLY A 359 -17.26 16.10 -12.49
CA GLY A 359 -18.36 15.13 -12.51
C GLY A 359 -19.58 15.59 -11.73
N GLN A 360 -19.38 16.10 -10.51
CA GLN A 360 -20.47 16.59 -9.68
C GLN A 360 -21.16 17.83 -10.28
N ALA A 361 -20.39 18.78 -10.80
CA ALA A 361 -20.93 19.96 -11.48
C ALA A 361 -21.67 19.60 -12.77
N ALA A 362 -21.28 18.53 -13.48
CA ALA A 362 -22.03 18.08 -14.65
C ALA A 362 -23.44 17.56 -14.28
N GLU A 363 -23.55 16.84 -13.16
CA GLU A 363 -24.81 16.26 -12.68
C GLU A 363 -25.69 17.26 -11.90
N HIS A 364 -25.08 18.20 -11.19
CA HIS A 364 -25.76 19.14 -10.30
C HIS A 364 -25.66 20.60 -10.79
N HIS A 365 -26.68 21.42 -10.53
CA HIS A 365 -26.64 22.85 -10.86
C HIS A 365 -26.03 23.63 -9.70
N TRP A 366 -24.71 23.59 -9.58
CA TRP A 366 -23.99 24.24 -8.49
C TRP A 366 -23.62 25.69 -8.82
N SER A 367 -23.59 26.53 -7.78
CA SER A 367 -23.06 27.90 -7.85
C SER A 367 -21.53 27.90 -7.72
N GLY A 368 -20.89 29.04 -8.03
CA GLY A 368 -19.45 29.21 -7.81
C GLY A 368 -19.03 29.01 -6.35
N GLU A 369 -19.84 29.43 -5.38
CA GLU A 369 -19.61 29.19 -3.96
C GLU A 369 -19.67 27.70 -3.62
N GLN A 370 -20.63 26.96 -4.19
CA GLN A 370 -20.73 25.52 -3.99
C GLN A 370 -19.54 24.77 -4.61
N HIS A 371 -19.03 25.25 -5.75
CA HIS A 371 -17.80 24.72 -6.34
C HIS A 371 -16.58 24.94 -5.43
N GLN A 372 -16.44 26.14 -4.88
CA GLN A 372 -15.31 26.44 -3.99
C GLN A 372 -15.41 25.67 -2.68
N SER A 373 -16.59 25.60 -2.07
CA SER A 373 -16.84 24.78 -0.87
C SER A 373 -16.47 23.32 -1.10
N PHE A 374 -16.80 22.76 -2.26
CA PHE A 374 -16.42 21.40 -2.61
C PHE A 374 -14.90 21.21 -2.65
N ILE A 375 -14.16 22.17 -3.24
CA ILE A 375 -12.70 22.13 -3.28
C ILE A 375 -12.15 22.19 -1.85
N ASP A 376 -12.61 23.16 -1.05
CA ASP A 376 -12.11 23.40 0.31
C ASP A 376 -12.36 22.18 1.21
N ASP A 377 -13.57 21.61 1.15
CA ASP A 377 -13.92 20.40 1.90
C ASP A 377 -13.03 19.21 1.50
N ARG A 378 -12.81 19.00 0.20
CA ARG A 378 -11.99 17.89 -0.31
C ARG A 378 -10.50 18.08 -0.02
N MET A 379 -10.01 19.31 -0.02
CA MET A 379 -8.63 19.63 0.35
C MET A 379 -8.43 19.51 1.87
N GLY A 380 -9.45 19.80 2.69
CA GLY A 380 -9.45 19.51 4.12
C GLY A 380 -9.26 18.01 4.41
N GLU A 381 -9.93 17.14 3.64
CA GLU A 381 -9.76 15.68 3.72
C GLU A 381 -8.45 15.15 3.10
N ALA A 382 -7.80 15.93 2.22
CA ALA A 382 -6.65 15.48 1.44
C ALA A 382 -5.43 15.16 2.32
N ARG A 383 -5.26 15.89 3.43
CA ARG A 383 -4.14 15.69 4.35
C ARG A 383 -4.16 14.30 4.97
N ASP A 384 -5.28 13.92 5.56
CA ASP A 384 -5.41 12.61 6.21
C ASP A 384 -5.28 11.47 5.19
N LYS A 385 -5.83 11.66 3.98
CA LYS A 385 -5.67 10.72 2.86
C LYS A 385 -4.21 10.55 2.46
N LEU A 386 -3.45 11.64 2.35
CA LEU A 386 -2.04 11.57 1.97
C LEU A 386 -1.17 10.95 3.08
N VAL A 387 -1.39 11.36 4.33
CA VAL A 387 -0.70 10.79 5.49
C VAL A 387 -0.90 9.28 5.54
N GLU A 388 -2.14 8.81 5.37
CA GLU A 388 -2.45 7.39 5.32
C GLU A 388 -1.81 6.71 4.10
N ALA A 389 -1.84 7.33 2.92
CA ALA A 389 -1.32 6.74 1.68
C ALA A 389 0.21 6.56 1.67
N VAL A 390 0.94 7.41 2.41
CA VAL A 390 2.41 7.40 2.47
C VAL A 390 2.91 6.72 3.75
N GLY A 391 2.20 6.86 4.86
CA GLY A 391 2.55 6.28 6.16
C GLY A 391 2.06 4.85 6.33
N ALA A 392 0.91 4.68 6.98
CA ALA A 392 0.42 3.38 7.43
C ALA A 392 -0.15 2.48 6.32
N GLY A 393 -0.72 3.07 5.26
CA GLY A 393 -1.41 2.35 4.19
C GLY A 393 -0.56 1.26 3.53
N PRO A 394 0.68 1.57 3.07
CA PRO A 394 1.56 0.58 2.46
C PRO A 394 1.92 -0.57 3.42
N VAL A 395 2.14 -0.25 4.70
CA VAL A 395 2.49 -1.25 5.72
C VAL A 395 1.31 -2.14 6.07
N ARG A 396 0.09 -1.59 6.17
CA ARG A 396 -1.14 -2.38 6.31
C ARG A 396 -1.31 -3.34 5.14
N ALA A 397 -1.02 -2.88 3.92
CA ALA A 397 -1.06 -3.74 2.74
C ALA A 397 -0.04 -4.89 2.83
N ASP A 398 1.18 -4.62 3.30
CA ASP A 398 2.19 -5.67 3.52
C ASP A 398 1.78 -6.69 4.57
N ILE A 399 1.23 -6.24 5.71
CA ILE A 399 0.71 -7.11 6.77
C ILE A 399 -0.42 -8.00 6.24
N TYR A 400 -1.31 -7.43 5.44
CA TYR A 400 -2.42 -8.15 4.83
C TYR A 400 -1.93 -9.23 3.86
N ASP A 401 -1.00 -8.89 2.96
CA ASP A 401 -0.42 -9.82 2.00
C ASP A 401 0.34 -10.96 2.71
N ALA A 402 1.12 -10.61 3.74
CA ALA A 402 1.83 -11.55 4.60
C ALA A 402 0.88 -12.52 5.30
N THR A 403 -0.21 -12.00 5.87
CA THR A 403 -1.26 -12.80 6.50
C THR A 403 -1.89 -13.78 5.50
N LYS A 404 -2.14 -13.35 4.26
CA LYS A 404 -2.68 -14.24 3.21
C LYS A 404 -1.71 -15.35 2.82
N ARG A 405 -0.42 -15.04 2.67
CA ARG A 405 0.62 -16.05 2.39
C ARG A 405 0.73 -17.06 3.54
N HIS A 406 0.76 -16.59 4.78
CA HIS A 406 0.77 -17.47 5.95
C HIS A 406 -0.47 -18.38 6.01
N LYS A 407 -1.68 -17.83 5.85
CA LYS A 407 -2.93 -18.62 5.80
C LYS A 407 -2.90 -19.69 4.72
N LYS A 408 -2.32 -19.41 3.55
CA LYS A 408 -2.15 -20.39 2.47
C LYS A 408 -1.24 -21.53 2.91
N VAL A 409 -0.07 -21.24 3.49
CA VAL A 409 0.87 -22.24 4.00
C VAL A 409 0.24 -23.11 5.08
N VAL A 410 -0.48 -22.50 6.03
CA VAL A 410 -1.19 -23.22 7.10
C VAL A 410 -2.26 -24.15 6.51
N ARG A 411 -3.02 -23.69 5.51
CA ARG A 411 -4.03 -24.51 4.82
C ARG A 411 -3.41 -25.70 4.09
N GLU A 412 -2.26 -25.50 3.43
CA GLU A 412 -1.52 -26.58 2.78
C GLU A 412 -1.02 -27.62 3.78
N LYS A 413 -0.42 -27.18 4.91
CA LYS A 413 0.00 -28.08 6.01
C LYS A 413 -1.19 -28.87 6.56
N ALA A 414 -2.34 -28.22 6.78
CA ALA A 414 -3.56 -28.88 7.24
C ALA A 414 -4.10 -29.89 6.22
N ALA A 415 -4.01 -29.60 4.92
CA ALA A 415 -4.45 -30.52 3.87
C ALA A 415 -3.55 -31.76 3.77
N VAL A 416 -2.23 -31.60 3.92
CA VAL A 416 -1.28 -32.73 4.00
C VAL A 416 -1.63 -33.61 5.20
N ALA A 417 -1.83 -33.03 6.38
CA ALA A 417 -2.20 -33.77 7.58
C ALA A 417 -3.53 -34.53 7.40
N ALA A 418 -4.54 -33.91 6.78
CA ALA A 418 -5.82 -34.56 6.46
C ALA A 418 -5.65 -35.73 5.48
N GLY A 419 -4.82 -35.57 4.46
CA GLY A 419 -4.48 -36.64 3.53
C GLY A 419 -3.78 -37.80 4.22
N GLU A 420 -2.78 -37.53 5.06
CA GLU A 420 -2.04 -38.55 5.80
C GLU A 420 -2.92 -39.33 6.77
N ALA A 421 -3.83 -38.64 7.46
CA ALA A 421 -4.82 -39.27 8.33
C ALA A 421 -5.74 -40.22 7.54
N ALA A 422 -6.30 -39.78 6.41
CA ALA A 422 -7.17 -40.61 5.57
C ALA A 422 -6.42 -41.83 4.98
N ARG A 423 -5.14 -41.67 4.64
CA ARG A 423 -4.29 -42.79 4.20
C ARG A 423 -4.10 -43.81 5.32
N ALA A 424 -3.79 -43.35 6.54
CA ALA A 424 -3.58 -44.21 7.69
C ALA A 424 -4.86 -44.97 8.06
N GLU A 425 -6.02 -44.30 8.03
CA GLU A 425 -7.33 -44.93 8.26
C GLU A 425 -7.66 -45.98 7.20
N ALA A 426 -7.43 -45.69 5.92
CA ALA A 426 -7.63 -46.66 4.84
C ALA A 426 -6.76 -47.91 5.00
N LEU A 427 -5.49 -47.74 5.35
CA LEU A 427 -4.58 -48.86 5.62
C LEU A 427 -5.00 -49.65 6.87
N ALA A 428 -5.42 -48.98 7.94
CA ALA A 428 -5.93 -49.62 9.16
C ALA A 428 -7.21 -50.42 8.90
N ALA A 429 -8.05 -49.97 7.95
CA ALA A 429 -9.23 -50.68 7.48
C ALA A 429 -8.92 -51.85 6.52
N GLY A 430 -7.65 -52.20 6.31
CA GLY A 430 -7.23 -53.31 5.46
C GLY A 430 -7.29 -53.03 3.96
N LYS A 431 -7.41 -51.75 3.53
CA LYS A 431 -7.38 -51.40 2.10
C LYS A 431 -5.94 -51.49 1.57
N GLY A 432 -5.80 -51.87 0.31
CA GLY A 432 -4.51 -51.89 -0.39
C GLY A 432 -3.93 -50.50 -0.63
N ALA A 433 -2.64 -50.42 -0.96
CA ALA A 433 -1.90 -49.17 -1.14
C ALA A 433 -2.54 -48.19 -2.14
N ALA A 434 -3.12 -48.70 -3.24
CA ALA A 434 -3.80 -47.87 -4.24
C ALA A 434 -5.04 -47.16 -3.65
N ALA A 435 -5.90 -47.89 -2.94
CA ALA A 435 -7.10 -47.33 -2.32
C ALA A 435 -6.77 -46.39 -1.14
N ALA A 436 -5.66 -46.63 -0.43
CA ALA A 436 -5.16 -45.71 0.59
C ALA A 436 -4.62 -44.40 -0.03
N GLN A 437 -3.97 -44.48 -1.19
CA GLN A 437 -3.53 -43.31 -1.93
C GLN A 437 -4.70 -42.51 -2.52
N GLU A 438 -5.75 -43.19 -3.01
CA GLU A 438 -6.99 -42.53 -3.43
C GLU A 438 -7.66 -41.78 -2.26
N ALA A 439 -7.69 -42.39 -1.07
CA ALA A 439 -8.20 -41.74 0.14
C ALA A 439 -7.37 -40.50 0.53
N TYR A 440 -6.04 -40.58 0.46
CA TYR A 440 -5.16 -39.43 0.64
C TYR A 440 -5.53 -38.29 -0.31
N VAL A 441 -5.59 -38.58 -1.61
CA VAL A 441 -5.85 -37.56 -2.65
C VAL A 441 -7.22 -36.92 -2.47
N ALA A 442 -8.24 -37.73 -2.16
CA ALA A 442 -9.60 -37.23 -1.92
C ALA A 442 -9.65 -36.30 -0.70
N ALA A 443 -9.07 -36.70 0.44
CA ALA A 443 -9.05 -35.90 1.66
C ALA A 443 -8.22 -34.62 1.49
N HIS A 444 -7.05 -34.71 0.85
CA HIS A 444 -6.19 -33.57 0.55
C HIS A 444 -6.90 -32.54 -0.35
N ARG A 445 -7.52 -33.00 -1.44
CA ARG A 445 -8.29 -32.11 -2.35
C ARG A 445 -9.50 -31.49 -1.67
N ARG A 446 -10.16 -32.21 -0.76
CA ARG A 446 -11.28 -31.70 0.02
C ARG A 446 -10.84 -30.62 1.02
N ALA A 447 -9.71 -30.82 1.70
CA ALA A 447 -9.15 -29.83 2.62
C ALA A 447 -8.67 -28.55 1.90
N LEU A 448 -8.15 -28.68 0.68
CA LEU A 448 -7.83 -27.55 -0.20
C LEU A 448 -9.03 -26.98 -0.96
N GLY A 449 -10.17 -27.67 -0.95
CA GLY A 449 -11.39 -27.27 -1.63
C GLY A 449 -12.06 -26.08 -0.98
N THR A 450 -12.88 -25.34 -1.74
CA THR A 450 -13.59 -24.15 -1.28
C THR A 450 -15.04 -24.50 -0.99
N LEU A 451 -15.54 -24.20 0.21
CA LEU A 451 -16.96 -24.41 0.54
C LEU A 451 -17.84 -23.51 -0.33
N THR A 452 -18.92 -24.06 -0.88
CA THR A 452 -19.91 -23.25 -1.60
C THR A 452 -20.92 -22.64 -0.66
N ARG A 453 -21.56 -21.56 -1.12
CA ARG A 453 -22.63 -20.89 -0.36
C ARG A 453 -23.86 -21.76 -0.15
N GLY A 454 -24.17 -22.68 -1.06
CA GLY A 454 -25.26 -23.65 -0.92
C GLY A 454 -24.89 -24.92 -0.13
N GLY A 455 -23.70 -24.98 0.48
CA GLY A 455 -23.30 -26.08 1.36
C GLY A 455 -22.62 -27.27 0.66
N GLY A 456 -22.20 -27.11 -0.60
CA GLY A 456 -21.33 -28.04 -1.33
C GLY A 456 -19.85 -27.69 -1.19
N VAL A 457 -19.00 -28.34 -1.98
CA VAL A 457 -17.55 -28.07 -2.02
C VAL A 457 -17.11 -27.96 -3.48
N ILE A 458 -16.42 -26.88 -3.85
CA ILE A 458 -15.61 -26.80 -5.07
C ILE A 458 -14.32 -27.58 -4.80
N PRO A 459 -14.07 -28.73 -5.45
CA PRO A 459 -12.84 -29.48 -5.23
C PRO A 459 -11.60 -28.68 -5.64
N HIS A 460 -10.48 -28.92 -4.98
CA HIS A 460 -9.20 -28.46 -5.50
C HIS A 460 -8.76 -29.35 -6.66
N PHE A 461 -8.73 -28.78 -7.87
CA PHE A 461 -8.21 -29.44 -9.06
C PHE A 461 -6.73 -29.07 -9.25
N ASP A 462 -5.88 -30.09 -9.29
CA ASP A 462 -4.41 -29.96 -9.37
C ASP A 462 -3.94 -29.81 -10.82
N HIS A 463 -4.46 -28.78 -11.50
CA HIS A 463 -4.15 -28.50 -12.90
C HIS A 463 -2.85 -27.71 -13.02
N LYS A 464 -2.06 -28.04 -14.05
CA LYS A 464 -0.82 -27.34 -14.38
C LYS A 464 -1.10 -25.90 -14.84
N ILE A 465 -0.35 -24.96 -14.28
CA ILE A 465 -0.32 -23.56 -14.72
C ILE A 465 1.13 -23.19 -15.09
N PRO A 466 1.40 -22.63 -16.28
CA PRO A 466 0.45 -22.36 -17.37
C PRO A 466 -0.08 -23.66 -18.01
N PRO A 467 -1.33 -23.66 -18.51
CA PRO A 467 -1.89 -24.82 -19.19
C PRO A 467 -1.19 -25.05 -20.53
N ASP A 468 -0.94 -26.31 -20.86
CA ASP A 468 -0.24 -26.72 -22.07
C ASP A 468 -1.05 -26.35 -23.33
N SER A 469 -2.39 -26.36 -23.22
CA SER A 469 -3.32 -25.98 -24.29
C SER A 469 -3.23 -24.50 -24.70
N LEU A 470 -2.76 -23.62 -23.81
CA LEU A 470 -2.50 -22.21 -24.13
C LEU A 470 -1.03 -21.93 -24.42
N GLY A 471 -0.12 -22.63 -23.74
CA GLY A 471 1.31 -22.33 -23.76
C GLY A 471 1.68 -21.07 -22.95
N VAL A 472 2.97 -20.98 -22.60
CA VAL A 472 3.50 -19.98 -21.66
C VAL A 472 3.25 -18.54 -22.10
N GLU A 473 3.50 -18.22 -23.38
CA GLU A 473 3.42 -16.85 -23.89
C GLU A 473 1.98 -16.30 -23.91
N LYS A 474 1.02 -17.11 -24.40
CA LYS A 474 -0.39 -16.73 -24.42
C LYS A 474 -0.93 -16.62 -23.00
N HIS A 475 -0.60 -17.57 -22.12
CA HIS A 475 -0.98 -17.51 -20.72
C HIS A 475 -0.45 -16.24 -20.04
N LYS A 476 0.81 -15.86 -20.25
CA LYS A 476 1.41 -14.63 -19.71
C LYS A 476 0.69 -13.36 -20.19
N ALA A 477 0.33 -13.30 -21.48
CA ALA A 477 -0.43 -12.17 -22.03
C ALA A 477 -1.84 -12.07 -21.40
N LEU A 478 -2.52 -13.20 -21.23
CA LEU A 478 -3.82 -13.26 -20.57
C LEU A 478 -3.74 -12.87 -19.09
N TRP A 479 -2.72 -13.33 -18.38
CA TRP A 479 -2.45 -12.99 -16.99
C TRP A 479 -2.35 -11.46 -16.79
N ARG A 480 -1.55 -10.79 -17.64
CA ARG A 480 -1.39 -9.32 -17.63
C ARG A 480 -2.68 -8.56 -18.00
N SER A 481 -3.63 -9.23 -18.65
CA SER A 481 -4.94 -8.67 -18.98
C SER A 481 -5.96 -8.83 -17.84
N GLY A 482 -5.67 -9.67 -16.85
CA GLY A 482 -6.58 -10.03 -15.76
C GLY A 482 -7.60 -11.13 -16.12
N ILE A 483 -7.37 -11.87 -17.19
CA ILE A 483 -8.11 -13.09 -17.54
C ILE A 483 -7.19 -14.28 -17.24
N ARG A 484 -7.51 -15.06 -16.20
CA ARG A 484 -6.71 -16.22 -15.80
C ARG A 484 -7.37 -17.47 -16.37
N ALA A 485 -7.00 -17.81 -17.59
CA ALA A 485 -7.54 -18.96 -18.30
C ALA A 485 -6.79 -20.25 -17.92
N TRP A 486 -7.52 -21.29 -17.56
CA TRP A 486 -6.95 -22.58 -17.17
C TRP A 486 -6.90 -23.61 -18.30
N GLY A 487 -7.33 -23.22 -19.52
CA GLY A 487 -7.20 -24.06 -20.70
C GLY A 487 -8.14 -25.27 -20.72
N LYS A 488 -7.98 -26.10 -21.75
CA LYS A 488 -8.81 -27.28 -22.03
C LYS A 488 -8.65 -28.40 -20.99
N GLU A 489 -7.59 -28.37 -20.21
CA GLU A 489 -7.26 -29.28 -19.12
C GLU A 489 -8.37 -29.36 -18.08
N THR A 490 -9.18 -28.31 -17.97
CA THR A 490 -10.24 -28.17 -16.97
C THR A 490 -11.65 -28.51 -17.49
N VAL A 491 -11.80 -28.85 -18.77
CA VAL A 491 -13.12 -29.06 -19.41
C VAL A 491 -13.91 -30.19 -18.77
N ASP A 492 -13.21 -31.25 -18.36
CA ASP A 492 -13.81 -32.47 -17.84
C ASP A 492 -13.90 -32.50 -16.29
N ASP A 493 -13.65 -31.37 -15.62
CA ASP A 493 -13.72 -31.27 -14.16
C ASP A 493 -15.12 -31.56 -13.59
N TYR A 494 -16.17 -31.25 -14.37
CA TYR A 494 -17.56 -31.42 -13.97
C TYR A 494 -18.38 -32.09 -15.08
N ALA A 495 -18.89 -33.28 -14.80
CA ALA A 495 -19.71 -34.03 -15.76
C ALA A 495 -21.04 -33.32 -16.07
N VAL A 496 -21.60 -32.57 -15.11
CA VAL A 496 -22.84 -31.81 -15.28
C VAL A 496 -22.74 -30.75 -16.38
N ILE A 497 -21.54 -30.25 -16.70
CA ILE A 497 -21.36 -29.30 -17.80
C ILE A 497 -21.66 -29.96 -19.14
N ALA A 498 -21.07 -31.13 -19.40
CA ALA A 498 -21.35 -31.90 -20.61
C ALA A 498 -22.83 -32.30 -20.70
N GLN A 499 -23.48 -32.63 -19.58
CA GLN A 499 -24.91 -32.98 -19.53
C GLN A 499 -25.84 -31.82 -19.89
N ARG A 500 -25.42 -30.57 -19.66
CA ARG A 500 -26.23 -29.36 -19.89
C ARG A 500 -25.67 -28.45 -21.00
N VAL A 501 -24.74 -28.96 -21.81
CA VAL A 501 -24.06 -28.18 -22.85
C VAL A 501 -25.07 -27.54 -23.81
N GLY A 502 -24.87 -26.26 -24.12
CA GLY A 502 -25.76 -25.50 -25.02
C GLY A 502 -27.16 -25.19 -24.46
N ASN A 503 -27.51 -25.65 -23.26
CA ASN A 503 -28.80 -25.38 -22.63
C ASN A 503 -28.69 -24.24 -21.61
N LEU A 504 -28.72 -23.00 -22.12
CA LEU A 504 -28.66 -21.79 -21.30
C LEU A 504 -29.73 -21.74 -20.21
N LYS A 505 -30.94 -22.27 -20.49
CA LYS A 505 -32.03 -22.33 -19.51
C LYS A 505 -31.74 -23.28 -18.35
N ALA A 506 -31.10 -24.43 -18.61
CA ALA A 506 -30.67 -25.36 -17.57
C ALA A 506 -29.57 -24.79 -16.65
N TRP A 507 -28.86 -23.76 -17.11
CA TRP A 507 -27.93 -22.96 -16.32
C TRP A 507 -28.59 -21.73 -15.67
N GLY A 508 -29.89 -21.52 -15.88
CA GLY A 508 -30.66 -20.42 -15.29
C GLY A 508 -30.54 -19.09 -16.03
N PHE A 509 -29.97 -19.06 -17.23
CA PHE A 509 -30.03 -17.88 -18.09
C PHE A 509 -31.42 -17.77 -18.72
N SER A 510 -31.87 -16.53 -18.91
CA SER A 510 -33.13 -16.22 -19.59
C SER A 510 -32.85 -15.19 -20.68
N MET A 511 -33.34 -15.44 -21.89
CA MET A 511 -33.17 -14.53 -23.03
C MET A 511 -34.27 -13.46 -23.05
N SER A 512 -33.96 -12.27 -23.54
CA SER A 512 -34.89 -11.15 -23.71
C SER A 512 -34.62 -10.48 -25.06
N GLY A 513 -35.40 -10.85 -26.09
CA GLY A 513 -35.12 -10.42 -27.47
C GLY A 513 -33.73 -10.89 -27.94
N PRO A 514 -32.93 -10.05 -28.63
CA PRO A 514 -31.55 -10.38 -29.02
C PRO A 514 -30.53 -10.28 -27.86
N GLY A 515 -31.00 -10.19 -26.61
CA GLY A 515 -30.19 -9.98 -25.41
C GLY A 515 -30.49 -10.96 -24.29
N VAL A 516 -29.89 -10.73 -23.13
CA VAL A 516 -30.06 -11.56 -21.92
C VAL A 516 -30.82 -10.76 -20.87
N LYS A 517 -31.76 -11.41 -20.17
CA LYS A 517 -32.42 -10.85 -19.00
C LYS A 517 -31.44 -10.81 -17.83
N THR A 518 -31.05 -9.60 -17.42
CA THR A 518 -30.16 -9.32 -16.29
C THR A 518 -30.95 -9.15 -14.99
N SER A 519 -30.26 -9.22 -13.86
CA SER A 519 -30.83 -9.00 -12.52
C SER A 519 -31.17 -7.51 -12.27
N SER A 520 -32.07 -7.24 -11.32
CA SER A 520 -32.43 -5.88 -10.92
C SER A 520 -31.36 -5.27 -10.00
N ILE A 521 -30.72 -4.18 -10.43
CA ILE A 521 -29.73 -3.48 -9.59
C ILE A 521 -30.33 -2.98 -8.28
N SER A 522 -31.61 -2.57 -8.28
CA SER A 522 -32.27 -2.00 -7.11
C SER A 522 -32.46 -3.06 -6.03
N GLU A 523 -32.86 -4.27 -6.43
CA GLU A 523 -32.98 -5.42 -5.53
C GLU A 523 -31.62 -5.85 -4.99
N LEU A 524 -30.61 -5.93 -5.87
CA LEU A 524 -29.24 -6.29 -5.48
C LEU A 524 -28.67 -5.27 -4.48
N THR A 525 -28.85 -3.97 -4.75
CA THR A 525 -28.38 -2.89 -3.87
C THR A 525 -29.07 -2.96 -2.51
N ALA A 526 -30.38 -3.19 -2.48
CA ALA A 526 -31.13 -3.34 -1.23
C ALA A 526 -30.66 -4.55 -0.41
N ALA A 527 -30.46 -5.71 -1.06
CA ALA A 527 -29.97 -6.92 -0.40
C ALA A 527 -28.54 -6.78 0.15
N ASN A 528 -27.70 -5.95 -0.48
CA ASN A 528 -26.30 -5.74 -0.10
C ASN A 528 -26.07 -4.50 0.78
N ALA A 529 -27.10 -3.70 1.06
CA ALA A 529 -26.96 -2.44 1.79
C ALA A 529 -26.34 -2.64 3.19
N ALA A 530 -26.79 -3.68 3.92
CA ALA A 530 -26.26 -3.97 5.25
C ALA A 530 -24.78 -4.34 5.21
N PHE A 531 -24.35 -5.13 4.22
CA PHE A 531 -22.94 -5.48 4.03
C PHE A 531 -22.09 -4.22 3.78
N VAL A 532 -22.48 -3.40 2.81
CA VAL A 532 -21.73 -2.18 2.44
C VAL A 532 -21.66 -1.17 3.60
N GLN A 533 -22.74 -1.03 4.37
CA GLN A 533 -22.83 -0.06 5.45
C GLN A 533 -22.18 -0.53 6.76
N LYS A 534 -22.27 -1.83 7.07
CA LYS A 534 -21.90 -2.36 8.40
C LYS A 534 -20.69 -3.27 8.40
N SER A 535 -20.43 -4.02 7.33
CA SER A 535 -19.33 -4.98 7.25
C SER A 535 -18.05 -4.35 6.67
N LEU A 536 -18.21 -3.44 5.72
CA LEU A 536 -17.08 -2.66 5.22
C LEU A 536 -16.73 -1.53 6.20
N ASP A 537 -15.45 -1.23 6.35
CA ASP A 537 -15.00 -0.03 7.05
C ASP A 537 -14.90 1.18 6.09
N SER A 538 -14.51 2.34 6.63
CA SER A 538 -14.37 3.57 5.84
C SER A 538 -13.25 3.48 4.79
N LYS A 539 -12.17 2.75 5.07
CA LYS A 539 -11.00 2.61 4.19
C LYS A 539 -11.34 1.70 3.00
N GLU A 540 -12.01 0.59 3.25
CA GLU A 540 -12.48 -0.35 2.23
C GLU A 540 -13.52 0.29 1.30
N ARG A 541 -14.50 1.02 1.87
CA ARG A 541 -15.43 1.81 1.06
C ARG A 541 -14.69 2.84 0.23
N SER A 542 -13.75 3.58 0.83
CA SER A 542 -12.95 4.57 0.10
C SER A 542 -12.14 3.94 -1.03
N ALA A 543 -11.57 2.74 -0.84
CA ALA A 543 -10.83 2.04 -1.88
C ALA A 543 -11.73 1.65 -3.07
N LEU A 544 -12.94 1.15 -2.82
CA LEU A 544 -13.95 0.87 -3.85
C LEU A 544 -14.42 2.15 -4.55
N THR A 545 -14.61 3.25 -3.81
CA THR A 545 -14.94 4.56 -4.39
C THR A 545 -13.79 5.10 -5.25
N THR A 546 -12.54 4.97 -4.82
CA THR A 546 -11.35 5.35 -5.61
C THR A 546 -11.24 4.54 -6.90
N TYR A 547 -11.50 3.24 -6.83
CA TYR A 547 -11.54 2.37 -8.01
C TYR A 547 -12.58 2.85 -9.02
N THR A 548 -13.83 3.03 -8.57
CA THR A 548 -14.93 3.49 -9.43
C THR A 548 -14.78 4.96 -9.86
N GLY A 549 -13.98 5.76 -9.15
CA GLY A 549 -13.69 7.17 -9.45
C GLY A 549 -12.67 7.43 -10.56
N GLY A 550 -12.24 6.39 -11.29
CA GLY A 550 -11.37 6.55 -12.47
C GLY A 550 -9.91 6.14 -12.27
N SER A 551 -9.51 5.63 -11.10
CA SER A 551 -8.15 5.10 -10.86
C SER A 551 -8.02 3.59 -11.16
N TYR A 552 -9.08 2.95 -11.66
CA TYR A 552 -9.10 1.51 -11.92
C TYR A 552 -8.02 0.99 -12.88
N THR A 553 -7.44 1.83 -13.76
CA THR A 553 -6.38 1.42 -14.68
C THR A 553 -5.08 1.13 -13.93
N ALA A 554 -4.60 2.09 -13.13
CA ALA A 554 -3.41 1.95 -12.30
C ALA A 554 -3.59 0.81 -11.28
N ILE A 555 -4.77 0.71 -10.67
CA ILE A 555 -5.11 -0.36 -9.73
C ILE A 555 -5.08 -1.73 -10.42
N ASN A 556 -5.77 -1.89 -11.56
CA ASN A 556 -5.77 -3.16 -12.28
C ASN A 556 -4.42 -3.47 -12.94
N ALA A 557 -3.61 -2.46 -13.29
CA ALA A 557 -2.26 -2.66 -13.79
C ALA A 557 -1.33 -3.19 -12.70
N ALA A 558 -1.44 -2.64 -11.47
CA ALA A 558 -0.76 -3.13 -10.29
C ALA A 558 -1.15 -4.57 -9.97
N ILE A 559 -2.46 -4.88 -9.91
CA ILE A 559 -2.97 -6.24 -9.65
C ILE A 559 -2.47 -7.23 -10.71
N CYS A 560 -2.47 -6.85 -11.99
CA CYS A 560 -2.06 -7.72 -13.08
C CYS A 560 -0.53 -7.78 -13.31
N GLY A 561 0.27 -6.95 -12.62
CA GLY A 561 1.68 -6.74 -12.94
C GLY A 561 1.93 -6.33 -14.39
N ARG A 562 1.00 -5.57 -14.98
CA ARG A 562 0.98 -5.27 -16.43
C ARG A 562 2.16 -4.41 -16.85
N ASP A 563 2.44 -3.38 -16.05
CA ASP A 563 3.36 -2.30 -16.42
C ASP A 563 4.78 -2.56 -15.91
N GLY A 564 5.00 -3.65 -15.17
CA GLY A 564 6.31 -4.03 -14.63
C GLY A 564 6.88 -3.09 -13.56
N ALA A 565 6.29 -1.90 -13.39
CA ALA A 565 6.63 -0.94 -12.35
C ALA A 565 6.12 -1.40 -10.98
N THR A 566 6.92 -1.15 -9.94
CA THR A 566 6.46 -1.26 -8.55
C THR A 566 5.33 -0.24 -8.35
N PRO A 567 4.12 -0.68 -7.95
CA PRO A 567 3.04 0.26 -7.72
C PRO A 567 3.40 1.22 -6.58
N SER A 568 2.95 2.47 -6.68
CA SER A 568 3.12 3.43 -5.59
C SER A 568 2.45 2.93 -4.30
N GLY A 569 2.92 3.41 -3.14
CA GLY A 569 2.36 3.04 -1.83
C GLY A 569 0.84 3.25 -1.74
N SER A 570 0.32 4.32 -2.35
CA SER A 570 -1.12 4.59 -2.42
C SER A 570 -1.89 3.56 -3.22
N ILE A 571 -1.40 3.17 -4.41
CA ILE A 571 -2.04 2.17 -5.26
C ILE A 571 -2.01 0.82 -4.56
N LYS A 572 -0.89 0.47 -3.92
CA LYS A 572 -0.78 -0.74 -3.10
C LYS A 572 -1.81 -0.74 -1.96
N THR A 573 -1.97 0.38 -1.26
CA THR A 573 -2.96 0.56 -0.20
C THR A 573 -4.38 0.37 -0.72
N VAL A 574 -4.72 0.97 -1.87
CA VAL A 574 -6.03 0.83 -2.49
C VAL A 574 -6.28 -0.61 -2.94
N VAL A 575 -5.28 -1.27 -3.54
CA VAL A 575 -5.38 -2.69 -3.93
C VAL A 575 -5.67 -3.55 -2.71
N SER A 576 -4.91 -3.40 -1.63
CA SER A 576 -5.14 -4.16 -0.39
C SER A 576 -6.51 -3.88 0.22
N GLY A 577 -6.96 -2.62 0.25
CA GLY A 577 -8.31 -2.26 0.71
C GLY A 577 -9.42 -2.92 -0.11
N ILE A 578 -9.26 -3.01 -1.44
CA ILE A 578 -10.19 -3.71 -2.32
C ILE A 578 -10.14 -5.23 -2.06
N GLU A 579 -8.96 -5.81 -1.89
CA GLU A 579 -8.82 -7.23 -1.56
C GLU A 579 -9.47 -7.57 -0.22
N SER A 580 -9.25 -6.74 0.81
CA SER A 580 -9.90 -6.89 2.12
C SER A 580 -11.42 -6.82 2.00
N ALA A 581 -11.94 -5.84 1.26
CA ALA A 581 -13.37 -5.74 1.00
C ALA A 581 -13.94 -6.99 0.33
N PHE A 582 -13.20 -7.59 -0.60
CA PHE A 582 -13.62 -8.82 -1.28
C PHE A 582 -13.50 -10.09 -0.42
N ASP A 583 -12.49 -10.17 0.45
CA ASP A 583 -12.37 -11.28 1.40
C ASP A 583 -13.53 -11.21 2.42
N LYS A 584 -13.82 -10.02 2.97
CA LYS A 584 -15.00 -9.80 3.82
C LYS A 584 -16.30 -10.08 3.08
N PHE A 585 -16.37 -9.71 1.80
CA PHE A 585 -17.53 -10.03 0.99
C PHE A 585 -17.68 -11.53 0.84
N ARG A 586 -16.65 -12.31 0.50
CA ARG A 586 -16.78 -13.77 0.40
C ARG A 586 -17.29 -14.42 1.70
N GLU A 587 -16.82 -13.92 2.85
CA GLU A 587 -17.27 -14.36 4.17
C GLU A 587 -18.74 -13.96 4.45
N HIS A 588 -19.10 -12.70 4.23
CA HIS A 588 -20.38 -12.10 4.64
C HIS A 588 -21.35 -11.80 3.49
N ASN A 589 -21.10 -12.33 2.29
CA ASN A 589 -21.89 -12.10 1.08
C ASN A 589 -23.37 -12.41 1.39
N PRO A 590 -24.32 -11.51 1.08
CA PRO A 590 -25.74 -11.74 1.35
C PRO A 590 -26.46 -12.44 0.19
N ASN A 591 -25.81 -12.63 -0.96
CA ASN A 591 -26.41 -13.18 -2.17
C ASN A 591 -26.57 -14.71 -2.09
N MET A 592 -27.75 -15.17 -1.66
CA MET A 592 -28.11 -16.58 -1.73
C MET A 592 -28.61 -16.98 -3.13
N SER A 593 -29.30 -16.06 -3.80
CA SER A 593 -29.77 -16.25 -5.18
C SER A 593 -28.73 -15.77 -6.17
N PRO A 594 -28.41 -16.54 -7.23
CA PRO A 594 -27.47 -16.12 -8.25
C PRO A 594 -28.04 -14.97 -9.08
N MET A 595 -27.22 -13.97 -9.34
CA MET A 595 -27.53 -12.85 -10.24
C MET A 595 -27.01 -13.12 -11.64
N THR A 596 -27.59 -12.45 -12.63
CA THR A 596 -27.11 -12.43 -14.02
C THR A 596 -26.69 -11.02 -14.39
N VAL A 597 -25.41 -10.85 -14.74
CA VAL A 597 -24.78 -9.58 -15.11
C VAL A 597 -24.09 -9.72 -16.46
N VAL A 598 -23.85 -8.60 -17.13
CA VAL A 598 -23.21 -8.57 -18.44
C VAL A 598 -22.04 -7.60 -18.45
N ARG A 599 -21.00 -7.93 -19.20
CA ARG A 599 -19.85 -7.06 -19.48
C ARG A 599 -19.56 -7.07 -20.96
N GLY A 600 -19.55 -5.90 -21.58
CA GLY A 600 -18.91 -5.70 -22.88
C GLY A 600 -17.44 -5.42 -22.65
N THR A 601 -16.59 -6.09 -23.40
CA THR A 601 -15.13 -5.98 -23.26
C THR A 601 -14.49 -6.23 -24.62
N LYS A 602 -13.15 -6.23 -24.66
CA LYS A 602 -12.37 -6.47 -25.87
C LYS A 602 -11.36 -7.58 -25.69
N VAL A 603 -10.98 -8.21 -26.80
CA VAL A 603 -9.83 -9.13 -26.85
C VAL A 603 -8.59 -8.38 -26.32
N PRO A 604 -7.84 -8.95 -25.36
CA PRO A 604 -6.65 -8.30 -24.81
C PRO A 604 -5.65 -7.94 -25.92
N SER A 605 -5.09 -6.73 -25.87
CA SER A 605 -4.13 -6.24 -26.88
C SER A 605 -2.83 -7.07 -26.93
N GLY A 606 -2.49 -7.77 -25.84
CA GLY A 606 -1.35 -8.68 -25.80
C GLY A 606 -1.57 -10.02 -26.52
N TRP A 607 -2.80 -10.32 -26.96
CA TRP A 607 -3.10 -11.54 -27.71
C TRP A 607 -2.63 -11.42 -29.16
N LYS A 608 -1.81 -12.39 -29.60
CA LYS A 608 -1.21 -12.39 -30.95
C LYS A 608 -1.99 -13.21 -32.01
N GLY A 609 -3.04 -13.93 -31.61
CA GLY A 609 -3.89 -14.71 -32.52
C GLY A 609 -5.13 -13.95 -32.99
N THR A 610 -6.02 -14.62 -33.72
CA THR A 610 -7.29 -14.01 -34.14
C THR A 610 -8.27 -13.85 -32.96
N PRO A 611 -9.27 -12.94 -33.04
CA PRO A 611 -10.32 -12.85 -32.03
C PRO A 611 -11.10 -14.15 -31.83
N ALA A 612 -11.35 -14.92 -32.90
CA ALA A 612 -12.01 -16.21 -32.80
C ALA A 612 -11.14 -17.23 -32.04
N GLU A 613 -9.85 -17.32 -32.38
CA GLU A 613 -8.89 -18.15 -31.65
C GLU A 613 -8.80 -17.78 -30.16
N TYR A 614 -8.88 -16.49 -29.82
CA TYR A 614 -8.94 -16.04 -28.44
C TYR A 614 -10.15 -16.62 -27.71
N ILE A 615 -11.35 -16.47 -28.31
CA ILE A 615 -12.59 -16.94 -27.70
C ILE A 615 -12.54 -18.45 -27.51
N ASP A 616 -12.12 -19.21 -28.52
CA ASP A 616 -12.10 -20.68 -28.46
C ASP A 616 -11.04 -21.21 -27.49
N ALA A 617 -9.88 -20.56 -27.40
CA ALA A 617 -8.79 -20.97 -26.51
C ALA A 617 -9.09 -20.66 -25.03
N VAL A 618 -9.65 -19.48 -24.75
CA VAL A 618 -9.89 -19.01 -23.37
C VAL A 618 -11.21 -19.53 -22.81
N PHE A 619 -12.24 -19.64 -23.64
CA PHE A 619 -13.61 -19.96 -23.23
C PHE A 619 -14.10 -21.26 -23.86
N SER A 620 -13.23 -22.27 -24.01
CA SER A 620 -13.68 -23.63 -24.30
C SER A 620 -14.76 -24.04 -23.30
N VAL A 621 -15.87 -24.62 -23.76
CA VAL A 621 -16.97 -25.04 -22.86
C VAL A 621 -16.45 -26.08 -21.87
N GLY A 622 -16.76 -25.91 -20.59
CA GLY A 622 -16.21 -26.65 -19.45
C GLY A 622 -15.00 -25.97 -18.80
N ALA A 623 -14.23 -25.21 -19.58
CA ALA A 623 -13.00 -24.63 -19.10
C ALA A 623 -13.23 -23.58 -18.01
N ARG A 624 -12.31 -23.56 -17.04
CA ARG A 624 -12.26 -22.56 -15.97
C ARG A 624 -11.62 -21.27 -16.46
N MET A 625 -12.25 -20.16 -16.11
CA MET A 625 -11.67 -18.83 -16.17
C MET A 625 -11.80 -18.18 -14.80
N GLU A 626 -10.67 -17.71 -14.27
CA GLU A 626 -10.64 -16.94 -13.04
C GLU A 626 -10.50 -15.44 -13.36
N VAL A 627 -11.29 -14.65 -12.64
CA VAL A 627 -11.25 -13.20 -12.70
C VAL A 627 -9.97 -12.71 -12.00
N GLY A 628 -8.96 -12.33 -12.78
CA GLY A 628 -7.63 -11.98 -12.26
C GLY A 628 -7.43 -10.53 -11.85
N LYS A 629 -8.46 -9.70 -11.96
CA LYS A 629 -8.47 -8.27 -11.65
C LYS A 629 -9.86 -7.83 -11.19
N VAL A 630 -10.00 -6.63 -10.63
CA VAL A 630 -11.33 -6.07 -10.37
C VAL A 630 -12.08 -5.95 -11.70
N THR A 631 -13.21 -6.67 -11.82
CA THR A 631 -13.93 -6.75 -13.09
C THR A 631 -15.33 -6.19 -12.95
N SER A 632 -15.51 -4.97 -13.45
CA SER A 632 -16.82 -4.32 -13.49
C SER A 632 -17.75 -5.00 -14.48
N THR A 633 -18.96 -5.29 -14.04
CA THR A 633 -20.07 -5.76 -14.87
C THR A 633 -21.26 -4.84 -14.63
N THR A 634 -22.31 -4.98 -15.41
CA THR A 634 -23.50 -4.14 -15.28
C THR A 634 -24.76 -4.98 -15.45
N THR A 635 -25.85 -4.52 -14.85
CA THR A 635 -27.18 -5.06 -15.13
C THR A 635 -27.82 -4.42 -16.37
N ARG A 636 -27.15 -3.48 -17.06
CA ARG A 636 -27.64 -2.83 -18.27
C ARG A 636 -26.83 -3.21 -19.49
N GLN A 637 -27.48 -3.87 -20.45
CA GLN A 637 -26.84 -4.26 -21.71
C GLN A 637 -26.35 -3.05 -22.52
N SER A 638 -27.07 -1.92 -22.51
CA SER A 638 -26.62 -0.68 -23.18
C SER A 638 -25.32 -0.14 -22.59
N THR A 639 -25.18 -0.15 -21.27
CA THR A 639 -23.93 0.21 -20.58
C THR A 639 -22.82 -0.75 -20.97
N ALA A 640 -23.06 -2.07 -20.97
CA ALA A 640 -22.07 -3.06 -21.39
C ALA A 640 -21.60 -2.81 -22.84
N SER A 641 -22.51 -2.56 -23.77
CA SER A 641 -22.18 -2.22 -25.16
C SER A 641 -21.28 -1.00 -25.27
N ALA A 642 -21.46 0.01 -24.40
CA ALA A 642 -20.67 1.22 -24.39
C ALA A 642 -19.21 1.01 -23.95
N PHE A 643 -18.92 -0.08 -23.23
CA PHE A 643 -17.57 -0.47 -22.81
C PHE A 643 -16.95 -1.56 -23.70
N ALA A 644 -17.68 -2.08 -24.69
CA ALA A 644 -17.17 -3.06 -25.63
C ALA A 644 -16.16 -2.42 -26.60
N GLY A 645 -14.86 -2.56 -26.32
CA GLY A 645 -13.80 -2.07 -27.20
C GLY A 645 -13.52 -2.99 -28.40
N HIS A 646 -12.70 -2.56 -29.35
CA HIS A 646 -12.36 -3.37 -30.53
C HIS A 646 -11.10 -4.24 -30.30
N PRO A 647 -11.09 -5.53 -30.68
CA PRO A 647 -12.22 -6.35 -31.14
C PRO A 647 -13.17 -6.72 -29.98
N PRO A 648 -14.50 -6.54 -30.12
CA PRO A 648 -15.44 -6.66 -28.99
C PRO A 648 -15.92 -8.09 -28.74
N TYR A 649 -16.17 -8.41 -27.47
CA TYR A 649 -16.96 -9.56 -27.07
C TYR A 649 -17.74 -9.27 -25.77
N TYR A 650 -18.77 -10.07 -25.51
CA TYR A 650 -19.58 -9.98 -24.30
C TYR A 650 -19.32 -11.17 -23.38
N MET A 651 -19.28 -10.90 -22.08
CA MET A 651 -19.33 -11.89 -21.02
C MET A 651 -20.68 -11.78 -20.33
N VAL A 652 -21.46 -12.86 -20.35
CA VAL A 652 -22.71 -12.99 -19.60
C VAL A 652 -22.42 -13.90 -18.42
N VAL A 653 -22.45 -13.34 -17.22
CA VAL A 653 -22.01 -14.04 -16.00
C VAL A 653 -23.20 -14.27 -15.09
N ARG A 654 -23.37 -15.52 -14.65
CA ARG A 654 -24.32 -15.88 -13.60
C ARG A 654 -23.57 -16.35 -12.36
N THR A 655 -23.68 -15.63 -11.26
CA THR A 655 -22.87 -15.88 -10.05
C THR A 655 -23.55 -15.38 -8.79
N ARG A 656 -23.11 -15.84 -7.61
CA ARG A 656 -23.44 -15.24 -6.31
C ARG A 656 -22.39 -14.21 -5.86
N GLU A 657 -21.22 -14.16 -6.52
CA GLU A 657 -20.08 -13.35 -6.10
C GLU A 657 -20.10 -11.92 -6.66
N GLY A 658 -21.23 -11.40 -7.16
CA GLY A 658 -21.31 -10.00 -7.60
C GLY A 658 -21.55 -9.04 -6.43
N LEU A 659 -20.67 -8.04 -6.28
CA LEU A 659 -20.84 -6.94 -5.33
C LEU A 659 -21.46 -5.72 -6.04
N PRO A 660 -22.75 -5.40 -5.81
CA PRO A 660 -23.34 -4.17 -6.35
C PRO A 660 -22.74 -2.95 -5.64
N VAL A 661 -22.14 -2.04 -6.41
CA VAL A 661 -21.44 -0.86 -5.87
C VAL A 661 -22.20 0.44 -6.09
N LYS A 662 -23.44 0.37 -6.58
CA LYS A 662 -24.26 1.55 -6.88
C LYS A 662 -24.35 2.58 -5.75
N SER A 663 -24.36 2.13 -4.49
CA SER A 663 -24.46 3.00 -3.31
C SER A 663 -23.15 3.72 -2.94
N ILE A 664 -22.00 3.31 -3.49
CA ILE A 664 -20.66 3.84 -3.17
C ILE A 664 -19.86 4.24 -4.42
N SER A 665 -20.39 3.98 -5.62
CA SER A 665 -19.77 4.29 -6.89
C SER A 665 -19.92 5.77 -7.21
N ASN A 666 -18.85 6.37 -7.74
CA ASN A 666 -18.88 7.72 -8.29
C ASN A 666 -19.78 7.84 -9.55
N PHE A 667 -20.15 6.70 -10.16
CA PHE A 667 -20.99 6.63 -11.36
C PHE A 667 -22.21 5.72 -11.13
N SER A 668 -23.04 6.04 -10.14
CA SER A 668 -24.22 5.25 -9.75
C SER A 668 -25.22 4.96 -10.91
N GLY A 669 -25.17 5.73 -12.00
CA GLY A 669 -25.98 5.53 -13.21
C GLY A 669 -25.58 4.32 -14.07
N GLU A 670 -24.40 3.72 -13.88
CA GLU A 670 -23.91 2.59 -14.68
C GLU A 670 -24.51 1.23 -14.26
N ASP A 671 -25.23 1.19 -13.14
CA ASP A 671 -25.73 -0.04 -12.51
C ASP A 671 -24.63 -1.10 -12.37
N GLU A 672 -23.48 -0.64 -11.87
CA GLU A 672 -22.26 -1.43 -11.76
C GLU A 672 -22.37 -2.51 -10.66
N VAL A 673 -21.95 -3.72 -11.04
CA VAL A 673 -21.72 -4.86 -10.16
C VAL A 673 -20.29 -5.32 -10.37
N ILE A 674 -19.47 -5.29 -9.32
CA ILE A 674 -18.08 -5.73 -9.39
C ILE A 674 -18.03 -7.25 -9.17
N LEU A 675 -17.32 -7.94 -10.06
CA LEU A 675 -16.84 -9.30 -9.80
C LEU A 675 -15.48 -9.21 -9.08
N PRO A 676 -15.38 -9.73 -7.84
CA PRO A 676 -14.15 -9.78 -7.08
C PRO A 676 -13.03 -10.49 -7.83
N MET A 677 -11.79 -10.07 -7.59
CA MET A 677 -10.64 -10.84 -8.05
C MET A 677 -10.59 -12.21 -7.35
N GLY A 678 -10.17 -13.23 -8.10
CA GLY A 678 -10.24 -14.62 -7.68
C GLY A 678 -11.59 -15.29 -7.90
N SER A 679 -12.62 -14.58 -8.41
CA SER A 679 -13.90 -15.22 -8.74
C SER A 679 -13.69 -16.31 -9.79
N GLN A 680 -14.15 -17.52 -9.50
CA GLN A 680 -13.95 -18.69 -10.35
C GLN A 680 -15.21 -18.96 -11.18
N LEU A 681 -15.05 -18.96 -12.50
CA LEU A 681 -16.14 -19.10 -13.46
C LEU A 681 -15.88 -20.27 -14.40
N ARG A 682 -16.94 -20.95 -14.83
CA ARG A 682 -16.93 -22.00 -15.84
C ARG A 682 -17.64 -21.54 -17.09
N CYS A 683 -17.01 -21.73 -18.25
CA CYS A 683 -17.69 -21.51 -19.51
C CYS A 683 -18.69 -22.63 -19.77
N VAL A 684 -19.97 -22.28 -19.98
CA VAL A 684 -21.03 -23.26 -20.27
C VAL A 684 -21.56 -23.17 -21.70
N HIS A 685 -21.30 -22.04 -22.37
CA HIS A 685 -21.70 -21.83 -23.75
C HIS A 685 -20.92 -20.66 -24.40
N VAL A 686 -20.72 -20.75 -25.72
CA VAL A 686 -20.12 -19.70 -26.55
C VAL A 686 -20.99 -19.50 -27.79
N GLU A 687 -21.38 -18.26 -28.05
CA GLU A 687 -22.05 -17.84 -29.27
C GLU A 687 -21.14 -16.87 -30.04
N HIS A 688 -20.53 -17.29 -31.15
CA HIS A 688 -19.67 -16.41 -31.95
C HIS A 688 -20.42 -15.23 -32.58
N ASN A 689 -21.75 -15.35 -32.73
CA ASN A 689 -22.65 -14.31 -33.22
C ASN A 689 -23.80 -14.05 -32.23
N GLY A 690 -23.47 -13.70 -30.98
CA GLY A 690 -24.43 -13.46 -29.91
C GLY A 690 -24.96 -12.02 -29.87
N ILE A 691 -24.86 -11.39 -28.70
CA ILE A 691 -25.39 -10.05 -28.41
C ILE A 691 -24.90 -9.03 -29.45
N ALA A 692 -25.84 -8.37 -30.13
CA ALA A 692 -25.59 -7.38 -31.18
C ALA A 692 -24.65 -7.90 -32.31
N GLY A 693 -24.72 -9.21 -32.58
CA GLY A 693 -23.88 -9.88 -33.59
C GLY A 693 -22.40 -9.96 -33.21
N LYS A 694 -22.06 -9.82 -31.92
CA LYS A 694 -20.69 -9.95 -31.41
C LYS A 694 -20.51 -11.26 -30.64
N PRO A 695 -19.30 -11.82 -30.58
CA PRO A 695 -19.02 -13.00 -29.77
C PRO A 695 -19.49 -12.82 -28.33
N THR A 696 -20.19 -13.81 -27.79
CA THR A 696 -20.76 -13.79 -26.44
C THR A 696 -20.41 -15.10 -25.74
N VAL A 697 -19.81 -15.01 -24.56
CA VAL A 697 -19.46 -16.15 -23.72
C VAL A 697 -20.34 -16.17 -22.48
N TYR A 698 -20.89 -17.33 -22.15
CA TYR A 698 -21.76 -17.54 -21.00
C TYR A 698 -20.96 -18.26 -19.91
N LEU A 699 -20.90 -17.62 -18.75
CA LEU A 699 -20.06 -18.00 -17.63
C LEU A 699 -20.92 -18.21 -16.40
N VAL A 700 -20.70 -19.31 -15.68
CA VAL A 700 -21.41 -19.64 -14.44
C VAL A 700 -20.40 -19.70 -13.30
N GLY A 701 -20.74 -19.16 -12.14
CA GLY A 701 -19.95 -19.29 -10.92
C GLY A 701 -19.68 -20.76 -10.61
N GLU A 702 -18.44 -21.10 -10.30
CA GLU A 702 -18.06 -22.49 -10.09
C GLU A 702 -18.76 -23.12 -8.88
N ASP A 703 -19.19 -22.30 -7.91
CA ASP A 703 -20.04 -22.72 -6.80
C ASP A 703 -21.37 -23.32 -7.27
N LEU A 704 -22.01 -22.69 -8.27
CA LEU A 704 -23.25 -23.17 -8.88
C LEU A 704 -23.05 -24.45 -9.68
N VAL A 705 -21.87 -24.61 -10.30
CA VAL A 705 -21.53 -25.83 -11.05
C VAL A 705 -21.28 -26.99 -10.09
N ALA A 706 -20.50 -26.79 -9.04
CA ALA A 706 -20.24 -27.81 -8.03
C ALA A 706 -21.54 -28.27 -7.34
N GLU A 707 -22.43 -27.34 -6.96
CA GLU A 707 -23.74 -27.66 -6.41
C GLU A 707 -24.64 -28.42 -7.41
N ALA A 708 -24.53 -28.11 -8.70
CA ALA A 708 -25.27 -28.82 -9.76
C ALA A 708 -24.74 -30.25 -9.97
N GLU A 709 -23.44 -30.49 -9.81
CA GLU A 709 -22.81 -31.81 -9.84
C GLU A 709 -23.27 -32.65 -8.63
N ASP A 710 -23.25 -32.06 -7.43
CA ASP A 710 -23.65 -32.72 -6.18
C ASP A 710 -25.14 -33.11 -6.14
N SER A 711 -25.99 -32.39 -6.88
CA SER A 711 -27.41 -32.69 -7.03
C SER A 711 -27.72 -33.68 -8.18
N GLY A 712 -26.72 -34.00 -9.01
CA GLY A 712 -26.78 -35.08 -10.00
C GLY A 712 -26.62 -36.46 -9.37
N VAL A 713 -26.96 -37.52 -10.13
CA VAL A 713 -27.06 -38.93 -9.69
C VAL A 713 -25.70 -39.59 -9.33
N GLY A 714 -24.70 -38.80 -8.91
CA GLY A 714 -23.36 -39.26 -8.52
C GLY A 714 -22.68 -38.41 -7.44
N GLY A 715 -23.40 -37.51 -6.75
CA GLY A 715 -22.82 -36.56 -5.80
C GLY A 715 -22.02 -37.20 -4.66
N TRP A 716 -20.92 -36.55 -4.28
CA TRP A 716 -19.91 -36.91 -3.26
C TRP A 716 -20.45 -37.11 -1.82
N LYS A 717 -21.78 -37.16 -1.64
CA LYS A 717 -22.48 -37.40 -0.37
C LYS A 717 -22.42 -38.84 0.16
N LYS A 718 -21.67 -39.76 -0.47
CA LYS A 718 -21.57 -41.16 0.00
C LYS A 718 -20.22 -41.48 0.64
N ALA A 719 -19.95 -40.86 1.78
CA ALA A 719 -19.10 -41.40 2.86
C ALA A 719 -19.12 -40.38 4.01
N GLY A 720 -20.21 -40.39 4.77
CA GLY A 720 -20.24 -39.90 6.13
C GLY A 720 -20.07 -41.07 7.08
#